data_AF-A0A2P5E7U5-F1
#
_entry.id   AF-A0A2P5E7U5-F1
#
_cell.length_a   1.000
_cell.length_b   1.000
_cell.length_c   1.000
_cell.angle_alpha   90.00
_cell.angle_beta   90.00
_cell.angle_gamma   90.00
#
_symmetry.space_group_name_H-M   'P 1'
#
loop_
_entity.id
_entity.type
_entity.pdbx_description
1 polymer ?
#
loop_
_entity_poly.entity_id
_entity_poly.type
_entity_poly.pdbx_seq_one_letter_code
_entity_poly.pdbx_strand_id
1 'polypeptide(L)'
;MASVYIPVQNSEEEVRVALDQLPRDASDILDILKAEQAPLDLWLIIAREYFKQGKLEQFRQILEEGSSPEIDEYYADVRYERIAILNALGAYYSYLGKIETKQREKEEHFILATQYYNKASRIDMHEPSTWVGKGQLLLAKGEVEQAFAAFKIVLDGDCDNVPALLGQACVQFNRGRYSESLDLYKRALQVYPSCPAAVRLGIGLCRYKLGQFEKARQAFQRLDPENVEALVALAIMGLNTHEATGIRKGMEKMQRAFEIYPYCAMALNYLANHFFFTGQHFLVEQLTETALAVSNHGPTKSHSYYNLARSYHSKGDYEKAGLYYMASVKEVNKPHEFVFPYYGLGQVQLKLGDFKSALSNFEKVMEVYPDNCETLKVLGHIYVQLGQTEKAQEFMRKATKIDPRDAQAFLDLGELLISSDAVAALDALKTARMLLKKGGQETPIEVLNNLGVLHFERGEFELAQQTFREALGDGIWLAFIDGKENSPPVDASASILQYKDTHLFQQLEKEGRVVDLPWDKVTTLFNMARLLEQLHSTETASTLYRLVLFKYPEYIDAYLRLAAIAKARNNIQLSIELVNDALKVNGKCPNVLSMLGDLELKNDDWVKAKETFRAASEASEGKDSYDTLSLGNWNYFAAVRNEKRNPKLEATHLEKAKELYTKVLAQHSANLYAANGAGVVFAEKGHFDVSKDIFTQVQEAASGGIFVQMPDVWINLAHVYFALGNFSLAVKMYQNCLRKFFYNTDSQILLYLARTHYEAEQWQDCKKTLLRAIHLAPSNYALRFDAGVVMQKFSALTLQKEKRTADEVRLTVSELGNAVRVFKQLSASAASNLHFYGFDEKKIDTHVEYCKHLLEAARVHLKNAEHEEQKNRHKQEALRQMALAEEARRKAEEQRKFQLERRMREDELKQVRQQEEHFERIKEQWKSSTSASKRRDRSEVDDEDGGHNEKRRRKGGKRRKKDKNSRSRYEADDAEAEMVDDQEELEDEDAKMNYGEPAGQINDQDDYAEQNAQDPLAAAGLEDSDAEEEIVPGSTASRQRRAWSESDDEEQLERPEMRGSDGEVREGGRQDEEGEINDDD
;
A
#
# COMPACT_ATOMS: atom_id res chain seq x y z
N MET A 1 28.12 54.52 71.36
CA MET A 1 29.39 54.50 70.60
C MET A 1 30.20 53.32 71.10
N ALA A 2 30.70 52.48 70.20
CA ALA A 2 31.64 51.44 70.59
C ALA A 2 33.06 52.05 70.54
N SER A 3 33.87 51.83 71.57
CA SER A 3 35.26 52.24 71.56
C SER A 3 36.12 51.15 72.16
N VAL A 4 37.24 50.87 71.51
CA VAL A 4 38.30 49.97 72.00
C VAL A 4 39.32 50.80 72.75
N TYR A 5 39.94 50.18 73.75
CA TYR A 5 40.99 50.76 74.56
C TYR A 5 42.26 49.94 74.31
N ILE A 6 43.30 50.59 73.80
CA ILE A 6 44.61 49.97 73.55
C ILE A 6 45.50 50.32 74.75
N PRO A 7 46.04 49.34 75.50
CA PRO A 7 46.92 49.63 76.63
C PRO A 7 48.24 50.24 76.16
N VAL A 8 48.71 51.30 76.82
CA VAL A 8 50.00 51.96 76.51
C VAL A 8 51.15 51.21 77.17
N GLN A 9 52.25 51.02 76.45
CA GLN A 9 53.34 50.16 76.93
C GLN A 9 54.07 50.79 78.14
N ASN A 10 54.06 50.07 79.27
CA ASN A 10 54.60 50.50 80.57
C ASN A 10 53.85 51.67 81.24
N SER A 11 52.58 51.90 80.90
CA SER A 11 51.70 52.89 81.56
C SER A 11 50.40 52.25 82.08
N GLU A 12 49.66 52.96 82.94
CA GLU A 12 48.26 52.65 83.28
C GLU A 12 47.28 53.38 82.33
N GLU A 13 47.78 54.13 81.35
CA GLU A 13 46.98 54.86 80.37
C GLU A 13 46.53 53.98 79.19
N GLU A 14 45.35 54.29 78.62
CA GLU A 14 44.76 53.57 77.49
C GLU A 14 44.43 54.51 76.33
N VAL A 15 44.88 54.19 75.12
CA VAL A 15 44.51 54.91 73.90
C VAL A 15 43.10 54.48 73.46
N ARG A 16 42.14 55.38 73.59
CA ARG A 16 40.73 55.13 73.23
C ARG A 16 40.48 55.35 71.73
N VAL A 17 40.29 54.26 70.99
CA VAL A 17 39.89 54.27 69.57
C VAL A 17 38.37 54.21 69.44
N ALA A 18 37.77 55.23 68.82
CA ALA A 18 36.34 55.27 68.52
C ALA A 18 36.01 54.44 67.26
N LEU A 19 35.35 53.29 67.44
CA LEU A 19 35.06 52.36 66.34
C LEU A 19 34.07 52.94 65.32
N ASP A 20 33.17 53.83 65.75
CA ASP A 20 32.18 54.47 64.87
C ASP A 20 32.76 55.58 63.97
N GLN A 21 34.01 56.01 64.21
CA GLN A 21 34.66 57.10 63.44
C GLN A 21 36.11 56.75 63.06
N LEU A 22 36.34 55.51 62.62
CA LEU A 22 37.66 55.06 62.17
C LEU A 22 38.21 55.94 61.03
N PRO A 23 39.51 56.29 61.03
CA PRO A 23 40.14 57.09 59.97
C PRO A 23 40.01 56.52 58.55
N ARG A 24 40.39 57.34 57.55
CA ARG A 24 40.39 56.95 56.12
C ARG A 24 41.66 56.24 55.69
N ASP A 25 42.79 56.59 56.28
CA ASP A 25 44.01 55.77 56.22
C ASP A 25 44.00 54.80 57.41
N ALA A 26 44.73 53.69 57.32
CA ALA A 26 45.00 52.80 58.44
C ALA A 26 46.36 53.07 59.09
N SER A 27 47.24 53.87 58.46
CA SER A 27 48.60 54.20 58.94
C SER A 27 48.65 54.64 60.40
N ASP A 28 47.94 55.72 60.77
CA ASP A 28 47.91 56.24 62.16
C ASP A 28 47.54 55.16 63.19
N ILE A 29 46.59 54.27 62.87
CA ILE A 29 46.15 53.19 63.75
C ILE A 29 47.16 52.04 63.76
N LEU A 30 47.79 51.72 62.63
CA LEU A 30 48.82 50.69 62.55
C LEU A 30 50.09 51.09 63.30
N ASP A 31 50.48 52.35 63.23
CA ASP A 31 51.62 52.87 63.98
C ASP A 31 51.35 52.84 65.49
N ILE A 32 50.12 53.18 65.94
CA ILE A 32 49.71 52.99 67.35
C ILE A 32 49.72 51.50 67.76
N LEU A 33 49.11 50.62 66.97
CA LEU A 33 49.05 49.19 67.27
C LEU A 33 50.44 48.52 67.30
N LYS A 34 51.38 48.98 66.48
CA LYS A 34 52.78 48.54 66.47
C LYS A 34 53.59 49.14 67.63
N ALA A 35 53.47 50.44 67.88
CA ALA A 35 54.24 51.14 68.91
C ALA A 35 53.88 50.66 70.33
N GLU A 36 52.59 50.50 70.62
CA GLU A 36 52.10 50.06 71.93
C GLU A 36 52.07 48.52 72.09
N GLN A 37 52.53 47.77 71.07
CA GLN A 37 52.57 46.30 71.06
C GLN A 37 51.19 45.69 71.40
N ALA A 38 50.15 46.21 70.74
CA ALA A 38 48.76 45.95 71.06
C ALA A 38 48.34 44.47 70.80
N PRO A 39 47.62 43.81 71.73
CA PRO A 39 47.14 42.44 71.56
C PRO A 39 46.37 42.18 70.26
N LEU A 40 46.64 41.03 69.62
CA LEU A 40 46.16 40.70 68.27
C LEU A 40 44.63 40.55 68.13
N ASP A 41 43.90 40.36 69.23
CA ASP A 41 42.43 40.44 69.24
C ASP A 41 41.93 41.87 68.97
N LEU A 42 42.65 42.90 69.45
CA LEU A 42 42.33 44.30 69.15
C LEU A 42 42.52 44.62 67.65
N TRP A 43 43.57 44.08 67.03
CA TRP A 43 43.78 44.15 65.58
C TRP A 43 42.58 43.55 64.82
N LEU A 44 42.14 42.35 65.24
CA LEU A 44 40.96 41.67 64.66
C LEU A 44 39.65 42.45 64.86
N ILE A 45 39.44 43.07 66.02
CA ILE A 45 38.25 43.87 66.31
C ILE A 45 38.21 45.13 65.43
N ILE A 46 39.33 45.85 65.32
CA ILE A 46 39.45 47.05 64.51
C ILE A 46 39.29 46.72 63.02
N ALA A 47 40.00 45.70 62.52
CA ALA A 47 39.86 45.22 61.15
C ALA A 47 38.40 44.83 60.83
N ARG A 48 37.75 44.04 61.70
CA ARG A 48 36.35 43.65 61.54
C ARG A 48 35.40 44.85 61.45
N GLU A 49 35.71 45.96 62.10
CA GLU A 49 34.92 47.18 62.00
C GLU A 49 35.18 47.95 60.69
N TYR A 50 36.44 48.06 60.24
CA TYR A 50 36.76 48.54 58.89
C TYR A 50 35.99 47.76 57.82
N PHE A 51 35.90 46.43 57.95
CA PHE A 51 35.11 45.58 57.06
C PHE A 51 33.61 45.90 57.09
N LYS A 52 32.99 46.08 58.27
CA LYS A 52 31.57 46.51 58.39
C LYS A 52 31.31 47.87 57.72
N GLN A 53 32.29 48.77 57.75
CA GLN A 53 32.22 50.10 57.14
C GLN A 53 32.49 50.09 55.63
N GLY A 54 32.70 48.92 55.01
CA GLY A 54 33.02 48.78 53.59
C GLY A 54 34.43 49.23 53.20
N LYS A 55 35.30 49.51 54.18
CA LYS A 55 36.68 49.99 53.99
C LYS A 55 37.62 48.79 53.81
N LEU A 56 37.48 48.11 52.68
CA LEU A 56 38.08 46.80 52.44
C LEU A 56 39.62 46.81 52.35
N GLU A 57 40.23 47.84 51.76
CA GLU A 57 41.71 47.93 51.69
C GLU A 57 42.33 48.18 53.08
N GLN A 58 41.69 48.99 53.93
CA GLN A 58 42.15 49.22 55.31
C GLN A 58 42.01 47.95 56.16
N PHE A 59 40.89 47.22 56.00
CA PHE A 59 40.71 45.89 56.61
C PHE A 59 41.83 44.92 56.18
N ARG A 60 42.12 44.86 54.88
CA ARG A 60 43.20 44.04 54.32
C ARG A 60 44.56 44.45 54.88
N GLN A 61 44.91 45.73 54.80
CA GLN A 61 46.20 46.27 55.24
C GLN A 61 46.47 45.94 56.71
N ILE A 62 45.47 46.09 57.59
CA ILE A 62 45.64 45.78 59.02
C ILE A 62 45.93 44.29 59.26
N LEU A 63 45.30 43.39 58.50
CA LEU A 63 45.56 41.95 58.63
C LEU A 63 46.84 41.48 57.92
N GLU A 64 47.23 42.09 56.80
CA GLU A 64 48.50 41.79 56.12
C GLU A 64 49.70 42.24 56.95
N GLU A 65 49.63 43.43 57.57
CA GLU A 65 50.61 43.88 58.56
C GLU A 65 50.59 42.98 59.81
N GLY A 66 49.40 42.67 60.34
CA GLY A 66 49.20 41.75 61.48
C GLY A 66 49.60 40.29 61.22
N SER A 67 50.05 39.96 60.00
CA SER A 67 50.64 38.66 59.63
C SER A 67 51.95 38.81 58.83
N SER A 68 52.64 39.95 59.04
CA SER A 68 54.01 40.21 58.61
C SER A 68 55.02 39.40 59.45
N PRO A 69 56.21 39.05 58.92
CA PRO A 69 57.20 38.25 59.66
C PRO A 69 57.63 38.87 60.99
N GLU A 70 57.76 40.20 61.04
CA GLU A 70 58.18 40.95 62.24
C GLU A 70 57.17 40.80 63.39
N ILE A 71 55.87 40.77 63.07
CA ILE A 71 54.78 40.59 64.03
C ILE A 71 54.55 39.09 64.33
N ASP A 72 54.76 38.20 63.35
CA ASP A 72 54.72 36.74 63.52
C ASP A 72 55.83 36.22 64.46
N GLU A 73 57.01 36.85 64.47
CA GLU A 73 58.11 36.56 65.40
C GLU A 73 57.83 37.14 66.81
N TYR A 74 57.31 38.36 66.91
CA TYR A 74 57.01 38.99 68.20
C TYR A 74 55.90 38.25 68.97
N TYR A 75 54.81 37.86 68.30
CA TYR A 75 53.70 37.11 68.91
C TYR A 75 53.84 35.59 68.74
N ALA A 76 55.06 35.05 68.80
CA ALA A 76 55.36 33.63 68.59
C ALA A 76 54.46 32.68 69.42
N ASP A 77 54.23 33.01 70.70
CA ASP A 77 53.46 32.20 71.65
C ASP A 77 51.92 32.27 71.44
N VAL A 78 51.42 33.27 70.72
CA VAL A 78 49.98 33.60 70.61
C VAL A 78 49.34 32.87 69.42
N ARG A 79 48.89 31.63 69.65
CA ARG A 79 48.47 30.73 68.55
C ARG A 79 47.10 31.05 67.92
N TYR A 80 46.06 31.29 68.71
CA TYR A 80 44.68 31.36 68.18
C TYR A 80 44.43 32.63 67.36
N GLU A 81 44.90 33.77 67.84
CA GLU A 81 44.69 35.09 67.26
C GLU A 81 45.44 35.22 65.93
N ARG A 82 46.66 34.68 65.85
CA ARG A 82 47.43 34.56 64.59
C ARG A 82 46.73 33.67 63.56
N ILE A 83 46.19 32.53 63.98
CA ILE A 83 45.37 31.68 63.10
C ILE A 83 44.10 32.42 62.65
N ALA A 84 43.46 33.18 63.53
CA ALA A 84 42.26 33.96 63.20
C ALA A 84 42.56 35.09 62.18
N ILE A 85 43.69 35.79 62.28
CA ILE A 85 44.14 36.78 61.28
C ILE A 85 44.37 36.10 59.92
N LEU A 86 45.10 34.99 59.89
CA LEU A 86 45.38 34.22 58.67
C LEU A 86 44.10 33.64 58.04
N ASN A 87 43.15 33.18 58.85
CA ASN A 87 41.85 32.70 58.39
C ASN A 87 40.94 33.85 57.90
N ALA A 88 41.02 35.04 58.49
CA ALA A 88 40.32 36.22 58.01
C ALA A 88 40.84 36.68 56.63
N LEU A 89 42.16 36.68 56.41
CA LEU A 89 42.76 36.90 55.08
C LEU A 89 42.38 35.79 54.09
N GLY A 90 42.44 34.53 54.51
CA GLY A 90 41.99 33.39 53.70
C GLY A 90 40.54 33.53 53.25
N ALA A 91 39.65 33.93 54.15
CA ALA A 91 38.23 34.17 53.86
C ALA A 91 38.02 35.39 52.96
N TYR A 92 38.76 36.48 53.17
CA TYR A 92 38.71 37.67 52.33
C TYR A 92 39.12 37.38 50.88
N TYR A 93 40.26 36.73 50.66
CA TYR A 93 40.70 36.34 49.33
C TYR A 93 39.80 35.26 48.70
N SER A 94 39.17 34.39 49.51
CA SER A 94 38.12 33.47 49.03
C SER A 94 36.87 34.21 48.54
N TYR A 95 36.50 35.32 49.21
CA TYR A 95 35.39 36.18 48.81
C TYR A 95 35.73 36.98 47.54
N LEU A 96 36.93 37.58 47.45
CA LEU A 96 37.39 38.26 46.23
C LEU A 96 37.38 37.33 45.01
N GLY A 97 37.95 36.13 45.11
CA GLY A 97 37.90 35.13 44.03
C GLY A 97 36.49 34.59 43.71
N LYS A 98 35.50 34.81 44.58
CA LYS A 98 34.09 34.50 44.29
C LYS A 98 33.40 35.62 43.50
N ILE A 99 33.69 36.88 43.80
CA ILE A 99 33.08 38.04 43.12
C ILE A 99 33.80 38.43 41.82
N GLU A 100 35.09 38.11 41.68
CA GLU A 100 35.86 38.50 40.51
C GLU A 100 35.41 37.77 39.24
N THR A 101 35.29 38.55 38.17
CA THR A 101 34.78 38.17 36.85
C THR A 101 35.86 37.68 35.90
N LYS A 102 37.09 38.21 36.02
CA LYS A 102 38.23 37.86 35.20
C LYS A 102 38.89 36.60 35.76
N GLN A 103 38.93 35.54 34.95
CA GLN A 103 39.46 34.24 35.37
C GLN A 103 40.87 34.30 35.99
N ARG A 104 41.76 35.15 35.45
CA ARG A 104 43.13 35.30 35.94
C ARG A 104 43.21 35.91 37.36
N GLU A 105 42.61 37.07 37.56
CA GLU A 105 42.66 37.78 38.86
C GLU A 105 41.92 36.95 39.94
N LYS A 106 40.86 36.24 39.55
CA LYS A 106 40.18 35.22 40.35
C LYS A 106 41.09 34.06 40.77
N GLU A 107 41.86 33.48 39.85
CA GLU A 107 42.82 32.41 40.16
C GLU A 107 43.95 32.91 41.08
N GLU A 108 44.46 34.12 40.84
CA GLU A 108 45.47 34.77 41.70
C GLU A 108 44.93 34.96 43.13
N HIS A 109 43.68 35.42 43.32
CA HIS A 109 43.02 35.49 44.63
C HIS A 109 42.82 34.11 45.28
N PHE A 110 42.40 33.09 44.54
CA PHE A 110 42.26 31.73 45.08
C PHE A 110 43.61 31.09 45.47
N ILE A 111 44.70 31.44 44.78
CA ILE A 111 46.06 31.04 45.17
C ILE A 111 46.43 31.71 46.49
N LEU A 112 46.24 33.02 46.64
CA LEU A 112 46.50 33.75 47.89
C LEU A 112 45.69 33.18 49.06
N ALA A 113 44.38 32.96 48.89
CA ALA A 113 43.55 32.31 49.90
C ALA A 113 44.10 30.94 50.32
N THR A 114 44.53 30.12 49.35
CA THR A 114 45.15 28.80 49.60
C THR A 114 46.45 28.94 50.40
N GLN A 115 47.26 29.97 50.14
CA GLN A 115 48.49 30.24 50.89
C GLN A 115 48.21 30.62 52.35
N TYR A 116 47.28 31.55 52.62
CA TYR A 116 46.96 31.97 53.99
C TYR A 116 46.40 30.83 54.85
N TYR A 117 45.45 30.04 54.33
CA TYR A 117 44.97 28.85 55.04
C TYR A 117 46.06 27.77 55.26
N ASN A 118 47.09 27.73 54.40
CA ASN A 118 48.22 26.83 54.58
C ASN A 118 49.32 27.41 55.51
N LYS A 119 49.39 28.72 55.71
CA LYS A 119 50.11 29.32 56.85
C LYS A 119 49.40 28.94 58.16
N ALA A 120 48.09 29.14 58.25
CA ALA A 120 47.29 28.80 59.42
C ALA A 120 47.46 27.32 59.85
N SER A 121 47.31 26.38 58.91
CA SER A 121 47.51 24.94 59.19
C SER A 121 48.94 24.51 59.56
N ARG A 122 49.95 25.41 59.48
CA ARG A 122 51.30 25.14 60.02
C ARG A 122 51.44 25.54 61.48
N ILE A 123 50.58 26.43 61.98
CA ILE A 123 50.55 26.83 63.40
C ILE A 123 49.75 25.79 64.21
N ASP A 124 48.58 25.40 63.70
CA ASP A 124 47.83 24.24 64.22
C ASP A 124 47.08 23.52 63.09
N MET A 125 47.26 22.19 63.01
CA MET A 125 46.63 21.34 61.99
C MET A 125 45.18 20.97 62.35
N HIS A 126 44.81 21.03 63.64
CA HIS A 126 43.52 20.57 64.16
C HIS A 126 42.50 21.70 64.36
N GLU A 127 42.92 22.98 64.25
CA GLU A 127 42.06 24.15 64.45
C GLU A 127 40.83 24.17 63.49
N PRO A 128 39.59 24.00 64.01
CA PRO A 128 38.41 23.81 63.17
C PRO A 128 38.07 24.96 62.24
N SER A 129 38.31 26.22 62.66
CA SER A 129 38.01 27.40 61.83
C SER A 129 38.79 27.41 60.51
N THR A 130 40.03 26.90 60.53
CA THR A 130 40.88 26.74 59.34
C THR A 130 40.30 25.73 58.36
N TRP A 131 39.74 24.63 58.85
CA TRP A 131 39.09 23.62 58.01
C TRP A 131 37.74 24.08 57.45
N VAL A 132 36.96 24.86 58.21
CA VAL A 132 35.76 25.54 57.69
C VAL A 132 36.14 26.50 56.57
N GLY A 133 37.17 27.34 56.75
CA GLY A 133 37.66 28.27 55.74
C GLY A 133 38.15 27.57 54.47
N LYS A 134 38.93 26.49 54.62
CA LYS A 134 39.35 25.62 53.51
C LYS A 134 38.15 25.01 52.77
N GLY A 135 37.15 24.50 53.49
CA GLY A 135 35.91 23.97 52.89
C GLY A 135 35.13 25.02 52.10
N GLN A 136 35.08 26.27 52.59
CA GLN A 136 34.44 27.39 51.88
C GLN A 136 35.21 27.80 50.62
N LEU A 137 36.55 27.82 50.67
CA LEU A 137 37.38 28.06 49.48
C LEU A 137 37.22 26.95 48.43
N LEU A 138 37.19 25.68 48.85
CA LEU A 138 36.96 24.54 47.96
C LEU A 138 35.56 24.62 47.32
N LEU A 139 34.52 25.02 48.07
CA LEU A 139 33.21 25.33 47.50
C LEU A 139 33.26 26.49 46.48
N ALA A 140 34.04 27.55 46.74
CA ALA A 140 34.19 28.69 45.83
C ALA A 140 34.94 28.33 44.52
N LYS A 141 35.88 27.36 44.60
CA LYS A 141 36.56 26.75 43.43
C LYS A 141 35.67 25.74 42.68
N GLY A 142 34.62 25.21 43.31
CA GLY A 142 33.77 24.15 42.77
C GLY A 142 34.22 22.73 43.11
N GLU A 143 35.20 22.56 43.99
CA GLU A 143 35.78 21.27 44.41
C GLU A 143 34.93 20.59 45.50
N VAL A 144 33.66 20.29 45.17
CA VAL A 144 32.60 19.86 46.09
C VAL A 144 32.99 18.63 46.95
N GLU A 145 33.71 17.67 46.38
CA GLU A 145 34.14 16.44 47.09
C GLU A 145 35.23 16.71 48.15
N GLN A 146 36.19 17.59 47.84
CA GLN A 146 37.20 18.00 48.82
C GLN A 146 36.58 18.91 49.90
N ALA A 147 35.65 19.78 49.51
CA ALA A 147 34.89 20.58 50.46
C ALA A 147 34.07 19.70 51.43
N PHE A 148 33.47 18.60 50.96
CA PHE A 148 32.81 17.63 51.82
C PHE A 148 33.75 17.06 52.88
N ALA A 149 34.96 16.65 52.47
CA ALA A 149 35.95 16.10 53.38
C ALA A 149 36.40 17.15 54.42
N ALA A 150 36.65 18.39 54.00
CA ALA A 150 37.05 19.48 54.88
C ALA A 150 35.98 19.80 55.96
N PHE A 151 34.70 19.90 55.58
CA PHE A 151 33.63 20.09 56.56
C PHE A 151 33.37 18.84 57.41
N LYS A 152 33.56 17.62 56.87
CA LYS A 152 33.41 16.38 57.65
C LYS A 152 34.48 16.25 58.73
N ILE A 153 35.74 16.62 58.45
CA ILE A 153 36.83 16.63 59.46
C ILE A 153 36.45 17.47 60.68
N VAL A 154 35.77 18.61 60.47
CA VAL A 154 35.24 19.44 61.57
C VAL A 154 34.09 18.74 62.28
N LEU A 155 33.10 18.22 61.55
CA LEU A 155 31.89 17.61 62.12
C LEU A 155 32.09 16.24 62.78
N ASP A 156 33.18 15.53 62.44
CA ASP A 156 33.61 14.31 63.13
C ASP A 156 34.24 14.62 64.51
N GLY A 157 34.63 15.88 64.78
CA GLY A 157 35.18 16.35 66.07
C GLY A 157 34.22 17.25 66.88
N ASP A 158 33.63 18.25 66.24
CA ASP A 158 32.58 19.13 66.77
C ASP A 158 31.31 18.97 65.93
N CYS A 159 30.45 18.05 66.36
CA CYS A 159 29.29 17.63 65.58
C CYS A 159 28.20 18.71 65.41
N ASP A 160 28.22 19.76 66.24
CA ASP A 160 27.23 20.86 66.22
C ASP A 160 27.82 22.19 65.71
N ASN A 161 29.01 22.14 65.10
CA ASN A 161 29.68 23.29 64.48
C ASN A 161 28.81 23.94 63.38
N VAL A 162 28.06 25.00 63.71
CA VAL A 162 27.09 25.62 62.79
C VAL A 162 27.70 26.04 61.44
N PRO A 163 28.89 26.67 61.36
CA PRO A 163 29.54 26.97 60.08
C PRO A 163 29.83 25.73 59.23
N ALA A 164 30.29 24.62 59.84
CA ALA A 164 30.54 23.37 59.11
C ALA A 164 29.24 22.65 58.72
N LEU A 165 28.20 22.66 59.57
CA LEU A 165 26.87 22.14 59.24
C LEU A 165 26.28 22.85 58.02
N LEU A 166 26.37 24.18 57.96
CA LEU A 166 25.92 24.98 56.82
C LEU A 166 26.78 24.74 55.56
N GLY A 167 28.10 24.64 55.71
CA GLY A 167 29.01 24.29 54.62
C GLY A 167 28.70 22.91 54.02
N GLN A 168 28.49 21.91 54.87
CA GLN A 168 28.11 20.56 54.45
C GLN A 168 26.69 20.53 53.86
N ALA A 169 25.75 21.33 54.36
CA ALA A 169 24.41 21.46 53.77
C ALA A 169 24.47 22.01 52.33
N CYS A 170 25.33 23.01 52.07
CA CYS A 170 25.61 23.53 50.72
C CYS A 170 26.24 22.47 49.80
N VAL A 171 27.23 21.71 50.29
CA VAL A 171 27.85 20.59 49.57
C VAL A 171 26.81 19.54 49.16
N GLN A 172 25.94 19.13 50.10
CA GLN A 172 24.92 18.12 49.85
C GLN A 172 23.81 18.63 48.91
N PHE A 173 23.50 19.94 48.95
CA PHE A 173 22.61 20.57 47.97
C PHE A 173 23.20 20.49 46.55
N ASN A 174 24.48 20.82 46.39
CA ASN A 174 25.18 20.77 45.10
C ASN A 174 25.33 19.34 44.55
N ARG A 175 25.38 18.33 45.42
CA ARG A 175 25.30 16.90 45.07
C ARG A 175 23.88 16.40 44.75
N GLY A 176 22.86 17.27 44.80
CA GLY A 176 21.45 16.89 44.61
C GLY A 176 20.83 16.13 45.78
N ARG A 177 21.52 15.98 46.92
CA ARG A 177 21.03 15.28 48.12
C ARG A 177 20.20 16.22 48.99
N TYR A 178 19.08 16.68 48.44
CA TYR A 178 18.25 17.73 49.04
C TYR A 178 17.64 17.35 50.39
N SER A 179 17.45 16.06 50.68
CA SER A 179 17.01 15.54 51.99
C SER A 179 18.09 15.71 53.06
N GLU A 180 19.28 15.13 52.83
CA GLU A 180 20.45 15.25 53.72
C GLU A 180 20.80 16.74 53.98
N SER A 181 20.77 17.56 52.91
CA SER A 181 20.97 19.01 52.98
C SER A 181 19.91 19.70 53.86
N LEU A 182 18.63 19.39 53.67
CA LEU A 182 17.52 19.95 54.48
C LEU A 182 17.66 19.60 55.96
N ASP A 183 18.11 18.40 56.30
CA ASP A 183 18.28 17.96 57.68
C ASP A 183 19.51 18.61 58.35
N LEU A 184 20.60 18.83 57.61
CA LEU A 184 21.74 19.63 58.09
C LEU A 184 21.33 21.10 58.35
N TYR A 185 20.52 21.71 57.47
CA TYR A 185 19.98 23.05 57.71
C TYR A 185 19.02 23.10 58.92
N LYS A 186 18.21 22.06 59.17
CA LYS A 186 17.39 21.97 60.40
C LYS A 186 18.28 21.91 61.65
N ARG A 187 19.33 21.08 61.64
CA ARG A 187 20.28 20.96 62.76
C ARG A 187 20.96 22.29 63.07
N ALA A 188 21.47 22.99 62.06
CA ALA A 188 22.05 24.33 62.23
C ALA A 188 21.06 25.33 62.88
N LEU A 189 19.78 25.27 62.50
CA LEU A 189 18.72 26.10 63.09
C LEU A 189 18.29 25.66 64.51
N GLN A 190 18.48 24.39 64.87
CA GLN A 190 18.25 23.88 66.23
C GLN A 190 19.36 24.29 67.18
N VAL A 191 20.63 24.17 66.76
CA VAL A 191 21.81 24.58 67.54
C VAL A 191 21.85 26.10 67.70
N TYR A 192 21.52 26.86 66.65
CA TYR A 192 21.49 28.32 66.69
C TYR A 192 20.18 28.90 66.13
N PRO A 193 19.14 29.07 66.98
CA PRO A 193 17.83 29.60 66.57
C PRO A 193 17.86 30.98 65.91
N SER A 194 18.87 31.80 66.24
CA SER A 194 19.11 33.13 65.66
C SER A 194 19.92 33.11 64.35
N CYS A 195 19.91 31.99 63.62
CA CYS A 195 20.51 31.84 62.30
C CYS A 195 20.11 32.97 61.31
N PRO A 196 21.03 33.45 60.45
CA PRO A 196 20.73 34.41 59.40
C PRO A 196 19.62 33.96 58.44
N ALA A 197 18.95 34.93 57.81
CA ALA A 197 17.85 34.69 56.85
C ALA A 197 18.22 33.70 55.73
N ALA A 198 19.48 33.72 55.26
CA ALA A 198 20.01 32.79 54.26
C ALA A 198 19.84 31.30 54.62
N VAL A 199 19.85 30.93 55.92
CA VAL A 199 19.61 29.55 56.37
C VAL A 199 18.16 29.13 56.11
N ARG A 200 17.20 30.04 56.32
CA ARG A 200 15.77 29.80 56.03
C ARG A 200 15.49 29.79 54.53
N LEU A 201 16.24 30.58 53.74
CA LEU A 201 16.23 30.49 52.27
C LEU A 201 16.73 29.12 51.79
N GLY A 202 17.85 28.62 52.33
CA GLY A 202 18.36 27.27 52.06
C GLY A 202 17.31 26.18 52.34
N ILE A 203 16.65 26.23 53.49
CA ILE A 203 15.52 25.34 53.83
C ILE A 203 14.39 25.42 52.79
N GLY A 204 14.04 26.62 52.32
CA GLY A 204 13.05 26.83 51.27
C GLY A 204 13.47 26.21 49.93
N LEU A 205 14.72 26.42 49.50
CA LEU A 205 15.28 25.89 48.27
C LEU A 205 15.37 24.35 48.28
N CYS A 206 15.78 23.73 49.39
CA CYS A 206 15.75 22.27 49.54
C CYS A 206 14.32 21.74 49.45
N ARG A 207 13.35 22.38 50.11
CA ARG A 207 11.92 21.99 50.03
C ARG A 207 11.37 22.13 48.61
N TYR A 208 11.74 23.17 47.88
CA TYR A 208 11.36 23.37 46.49
C TYR A 208 11.91 22.26 45.59
N LYS A 209 13.21 21.93 45.72
CA LYS A 209 13.85 20.82 44.99
C LYS A 209 13.33 19.43 45.38
N LEU A 210 12.75 19.27 46.58
CA LEU A 210 12.03 18.07 47.03
C LEU A 210 10.54 18.06 46.63
N GLY A 211 10.07 18.99 45.78
CA GLY A 211 8.67 19.08 45.34
C GLY A 211 7.68 19.50 46.42
N GLN A 212 8.14 19.92 47.60
CA GLN A 212 7.28 20.27 48.75
C GLN A 212 6.80 21.74 48.64
N PHE A 213 6.12 22.07 47.54
CA PHE A 213 5.88 23.46 47.11
C PHE A 213 5.23 24.32 48.19
N GLU A 214 4.12 23.94 48.83
CA GLU A 214 3.52 24.77 49.89
C GLU A 214 4.45 24.97 51.10
N LYS A 215 5.22 23.94 51.47
CA LYS A 215 6.21 24.04 52.57
C LYS A 215 7.42 24.90 52.18
N ALA A 216 7.71 25.05 50.89
CA ALA A 216 8.71 25.99 50.36
C ALA A 216 8.15 27.42 50.31
N ARG A 217 6.93 27.61 49.79
CA ARG A 217 6.20 28.90 49.76
C ARG A 217 6.12 29.51 51.17
N GLN A 218 5.72 28.72 52.16
CA GLN A 218 5.69 29.14 53.57
C GLN A 218 7.08 29.46 54.15
N ALA A 219 8.16 28.84 53.64
CA ALA A 219 9.52 29.15 54.09
C ALA A 219 9.98 30.49 53.51
N PHE A 220 9.74 30.74 52.22
CA PHE A 220 10.07 32.01 51.56
C PHE A 220 9.21 33.18 52.09
N GLN A 221 7.93 32.95 52.41
CA GLN A 221 7.05 33.95 53.05
C GLN A 221 7.43 34.30 54.50
N ARG A 222 8.34 33.55 55.13
CA ARG A 222 8.90 33.82 56.47
C ARG A 222 10.28 34.49 56.42
N LEU A 223 10.72 34.89 55.24
CA LEU A 223 11.85 35.79 55.02
C LEU A 223 11.35 37.23 54.93
N ASP A 224 12.27 38.17 54.94
CA ASP A 224 11.96 39.59 54.82
C ASP A 224 11.27 39.88 53.47
N PRO A 225 10.17 40.67 53.42
CA PRO A 225 9.40 40.90 52.19
C PRO A 225 10.16 41.53 51.01
N GLU A 226 11.39 42.00 51.26
CA GLU A 226 12.27 42.66 50.28
C GLU A 226 13.50 41.80 49.95
N ASN A 227 13.58 40.57 50.47
CA ASN A 227 14.60 39.62 50.11
C ASN A 227 14.43 39.18 48.64
N VAL A 228 15.32 39.68 47.78
CA VAL A 228 15.28 39.47 46.31
C VAL A 228 15.26 37.99 45.94
N GLU A 229 16.05 37.14 46.62
CA GLU A 229 16.12 35.71 46.33
C GLU A 229 14.81 34.99 46.70
N ALA A 230 14.17 35.39 47.81
CA ALA A 230 12.86 34.91 48.21
C ALA A 230 11.74 35.38 47.26
N LEU A 231 11.80 36.64 46.81
CA LEU A 231 10.86 37.19 45.83
C LEU A 231 10.96 36.48 44.49
N VAL A 232 12.17 36.24 43.97
CA VAL A 232 12.40 35.48 42.73
C VAL A 232 11.95 34.02 42.88
N ALA A 233 12.24 33.36 44.00
CA ALA A 233 11.76 32.00 44.25
C ALA A 233 10.22 31.93 44.27
N LEU A 234 9.55 32.85 44.97
CA LEU A 234 8.09 32.97 44.98
C LEU A 234 7.52 33.36 43.62
N ALA A 235 8.25 34.13 42.82
CA ALA A 235 7.86 34.50 41.46
C ALA A 235 7.88 33.29 40.53
N ILE A 236 8.99 32.54 40.47
CA ILE A 236 9.12 31.29 39.70
C ILE A 236 8.03 30.29 40.11
N MET A 237 7.78 30.14 41.42
CA MET A 237 6.69 29.30 41.93
C MET A 237 5.29 29.77 41.49
N GLY A 238 5.07 31.07 41.26
CA GLY A 238 3.83 31.59 40.71
C GLY A 238 3.69 31.30 39.22
N LEU A 239 4.76 31.51 38.45
CA LEU A 239 4.79 31.25 37.00
C LEU A 239 4.53 29.77 36.67
N ASN A 240 5.03 28.85 37.50
CA ASN A 240 4.87 27.40 37.30
C ASN A 240 3.48 26.84 37.69
N THR A 241 2.53 27.66 38.15
CA THR A 241 1.18 27.18 38.52
C THR A 241 0.21 27.04 37.34
N HIS A 242 0.57 27.52 36.15
CA HIS A 242 -0.28 27.62 34.94
C HIS A 242 -1.56 28.47 35.09
N GLU A 243 -2.05 28.76 36.30
CA GLU A 243 -3.12 29.71 36.57
C GLU A 243 -2.75 31.15 36.16
N ALA A 244 -3.65 31.84 35.45
CA ALA A 244 -3.48 33.26 35.13
C ALA A 244 -3.29 34.14 36.39
N THR A 245 -3.95 33.82 37.51
CA THR A 245 -3.79 34.57 38.78
C THR A 245 -2.42 34.32 39.42
N GLY A 246 -1.91 33.10 39.34
CA GLY A 246 -0.58 32.72 39.82
C GLY A 246 0.54 33.35 38.98
N ILE A 247 0.38 33.33 37.65
CA ILE A 247 1.31 33.97 36.70
C ILE A 247 1.40 35.48 36.95
N ARG A 248 0.27 36.19 37.06
CA ARG A 248 0.26 37.63 37.40
C ARG A 248 0.96 37.91 38.73
N LYS A 249 0.57 37.20 39.80
CA LYS A 249 1.19 37.31 41.13
C LYS A 249 2.67 36.91 41.13
N GLY A 250 3.12 36.14 40.14
CA GLY A 250 4.52 35.80 39.90
C GLY A 250 5.28 36.98 39.27
N MET A 251 4.77 37.51 38.15
CA MET A 251 5.37 38.66 37.47
C MET A 251 5.48 39.90 38.37
N GLU A 252 4.46 40.19 39.18
CA GLU A 252 4.49 41.28 40.18
C GLU A 252 5.67 41.16 41.16
N LYS A 253 6.05 39.94 41.56
CA LYS A 253 7.20 39.68 42.44
C LYS A 253 8.53 39.72 41.68
N MET A 254 8.52 39.32 40.41
CA MET A 254 9.69 39.41 39.53
C MET A 254 10.04 40.87 39.23
N GLN A 255 9.03 41.71 39.00
CA GLN A 255 9.17 43.16 38.87
C GLN A 255 9.70 43.77 40.17
N ARG A 256 9.07 43.50 41.33
CA ARG A 256 9.57 44.02 42.62
C ARG A 256 11.00 43.57 42.94
N ALA A 257 11.37 42.34 42.58
CA ALA A 257 12.75 41.86 42.73
C ALA A 257 13.74 42.64 41.86
N PHE A 258 13.36 43.01 40.63
CA PHE A 258 14.13 43.87 39.75
C PHE A 258 14.18 45.34 40.23
N GLU A 259 13.09 45.87 40.78
CA GLU A 259 13.05 47.23 41.37
C GLU A 259 13.98 47.36 42.59
N ILE A 260 14.09 46.30 43.41
CA ILE A 260 15.01 46.25 44.56
C ILE A 260 16.46 45.99 44.11
N TYR A 261 16.68 45.12 43.13
CA TYR A 261 18.01 44.80 42.61
C TYR A 261 18.00 44.57 41.08
N PRO A 262 18.24 45.63 40.28
CA PRO A 262 18.15 45.57 38.82
C PRO A 262 19.09 44.54 38.16
N TYR A 263 20.18 44.19 38.84
CA TYR A 263 21.18 43.24 38.36
C TYR A 263 20.84 41.77 38.66
N CYS A 264 19.58 41.46 39.03
CA CYS A 264 19.14 40.07 39.21
C CYS A 264 18.98 39.36 37.84
N ALA A 265 20.03 38.71 37.34
CA ALA A 265 20.02 38.01 36.04
C ALA A 265 18.89 36.98 35.85
N MET A 266 18.38 36.37 36.93
CA MET A 266 17.19 35.52 36.87
C MET A 266 15.91 36.33 36.62
N ALA A 267 15.70 37.44 37.35
CA ALA A 267 14.55 38.31 37.12
C ALA A 267 14.58 38.93 35.73
N LEU A 268 15.75 39.42 35.29
CA LEU A 268 16.00 39.92 33.94
C LEU A 268 15.58 38.91 32.86
N ASN A 269 15.97 37.64 32.98
CA ASN A 269 15.62 36.61 32.00
C ASN A 269 14.12 36.26 31.97
N TYR A 270 13.43 36.24 33.12
CA TYR A 270 11.99 36.00 33.16
C TYR A 270 11.17 37.19 32.65
N LEU A 271 11.61 38.43 32.97
CA LEU A 271 11.02 39.66 32.42
C LEU A 271 11.25 39.75 30.90
N ALA A 272 12.44 39.41 30.41
CA ALA A 272 12.72 39.33 28.97
C ALA A 272 11.83 38.31 28.25
N ASN A 273 11.59 37.13 28.84
CA ASN A 273 10.64 36.16 28.30
C ASN A 273 9.19 36.69 28.28
N HIS A 274 8.78 37.47 29.29
CA HIS A 274 7.48 38.15 29.27
C HIS A 274 7.39 39.19 28.14
N PHE A 275 8.38 40.08 28.02
CA PHE A 275 8.40 41.12 27.00
C PHE A 275 8.51 40.58 25.56
N PHE A 276 9.07 39.38 25.37
CA PHE A 276 9.00 38.66 24.09
C PHE A 276 7.55 38.35 23.70
N PHE A 277 6.73 37.83 24.61
CA PHE A 277 5.31 37.55 24.32
C PHE A 277 4.47 38.82 24.13
N THR A 278 4.93 39.98 24.62
CA THR A 278 4.33 41.29 24.30
C THR A 278 4.94 41.96 23.06
N GLY A 279 5.80 41.28 22.29
CA GLY A 279 6.44 41.81 21.08
C GLY A 279 7.48 42.92 21.30
N GLN A 280 7.92 43.17 22.53
CA GLN A 280 8.83 44.28 22.88
C GLN A 280 10.31 43.89 22.74
N HIS A 281 10.67 43.40 21.55
CA HIS A 281 11.98 42.79 21.23
C HIS A 281 13.22 43.60 21.66
N PHE A 282 13.18 44.93 21.54
CA PHE A 282 14.26 45.81 21.99
C PHE A 282 14.53 45.71 23.51
N LEU A 283 13.47 45.59 24.32
CA LEU A 283 13.60 45.43 25.77
C LEU A 283 14.04 44.01 26.15
N VAL A 284 13.66 42.99 25.37
CA VAL A 284 14.19 41.62 25.51
C VAL A 284 15.71 41.62 25.36
N GLU A 285 16.24 42.31 24.35
CA GLU A 285 17.68 42.45 24.11
C GLU A 285 18.39 43.16 25.26
N GLN A 286 17.94 44.35 25.67
CA GLN A 286 18.57 45.09 26.79
C GLN A 286 18.58 44.30 28.12
N LEU A 287 17.50 43.62 28.46
CA LEU A 287 17.41 42.82 29.69
C LEU A 287 18.28 41.55 29.63
N THR A 288 18.48 40.97 28.44
CA THR A 288 19.30 39.74 28.29
C THR A 288 20.79 40.04 28.16
N GLU A 289 21.19 41.12 27.51
CA GLU A 289 22.57 41.60 27.49
C GLU A 289 23.06 41.97 28.91
N THR A 290 22.21 42.65 29.69
CA THR A 290 22.52 42.94 31.10
C THR A 290 22.55 41.67 31.97
N ALA A 291 21.69 40.68 31.73
CA ALA A 291 21.76 39.39 32.43
C ALA A 291 23.06 38.62 32.12
N LEU A 292 23.53 38.65 30.86
CA LEU A 292 24.80 38.05 30.43
C LEU A 292 26.03 38.76 31.03
N ALA A 293 25.97 40.09 31.18
CA ALA A 293 27.06 40.87 31.76
C ALA A 293 27.24 40.62 33.27
N VAL A 294 26.14 40.36 34.00
CA VAL A 294 26.19 40.16 35.46
C VAL A 294 26.42 38.70 35.86
N SER A 295 25.79 37.74 35.18
CA SER A 295 25.83 36.34 35.62
C SER A 295 26.95 35.54 34.95
N ASN A 296 27.76 34.87 35.76
CA ASN A 296 28.68 33.81 35.30
C ASN A 296 28.14 32.39 35.49
N HIS A 297 26.83 32.21 35.73
CA HIS A 297 26.20 30.91 35.85
C HIS A 297 25.69 30.39 34.50
N GLY A 298 26.25 29.28 34.00
CA GLY A 298 25.97 28.71 32.67
C GLY A 298 24.47 28.55 32.33
N PRO A 299 23.64 27.91 33.18
CA PRO A 299 22.20 27.82 32.96
C PRO A 299 21.50 29.18 32.81
N THR A 300 21.90 30.20 33.58
CA THR A 300 21.37 31.57 33.42
C THR A 300 21.81 32.18 32.09
N LYS A 301 23.08 32.03 31.70
CA LYS A 301 23.57 32.49 30.38
C LYS A 301 22.84 31.79 29.23
N SER A 302 22.61 30.48 29.35
CA SER A 302 21.90 29.68 28.35
C SER A 302 20.48 30.21 28.13
N HIS A 303 19.74 30.53 29.19
CA HIS A 303 18.44 31.21 29.09
C HIS A 303 18.52 32.61 28.47
N SER A 304 19.54 33.41 28.82
CA SER A 304 19.73 34.75 28.21
C SER A 304 20.00 34.66 26.71
N TYR A 305 20.92 33.79 26.29
CA TYR A 305 21.21 33.55 24.87
C TYR A 305 20.00 32.99 24.12
N TYR A 306 19.19 32.12 24.73
CA TYR A 306 17.95 31.62 24.12
C TYR A 306 16.90 32.72 23.89
N ASN A 307 16.76 33.66 24.83
CA ASN A 307 15.85 34.80 24.69
C ASN A 307 16.34 35.79 23.61
N LEU A 308 17.65 36.06 23.54
CA LEU A 308 18.25 36.80 22.41
C LEU A 308 17.99 36.10 21.08
N ALA A 309 18.29 34.80 20.99
CA ALA A 309 18.12 34.01 19.79
C ALA A 309 16.67 34.04 19.28
N ARG A 310 15.69 33.89 20.18
CA ARG A 310 14.26 34.06 19.86
C ARG A 310 13.94 35.45 19.33
N SER A 311 14.48 36.52 19.94
CA SER A 311 14.24 37.89 19.47
C SER A 311 14.73 38.12 18.04
N TYR A 312 15.96 37.69 17.73
CA TYR A 312 16.51 37.73 16.37
C TYR A 312 15.77 36.81 15.39
N HIS A 313 15.34 35.62 15.83
CA HIS A 313 14.53 34.69 15.03
C HIS A 313 13.19 35.32 14.63
N SER A 314 12.47 35.95 15.56
CA SER A 314 11.22 36.68 15.27
C SER A 314 11.41 37.92 14.38
N LYS A 315 12.62 38.49 14.33
CA LYS A 315 13.00 39.56 13.40
C LYS A 315 13.40 39.05 12.00
N GLY A 316 13.50 37.74 11.80
CA GLY A 316 14.00 37.12 10.57
C GLY A 316 15.54 37.15 10.41
N ASP A 317 16.28 37.52 11.45
CA ASP A 317 17.75 37.51 11.47
C ASP A 317 18.27 36.12 11.85
N TYR A 318 18.08 35.18 10.92
CA TYR A 318 18.38 33.75 11.13
C TYR A 318 19.86 33.49 11.43
N GLU A 319 20.79 34.29 10.89
CA GLU A 319 22.22 34.16 11.17
C GLU A 319 22.56 34.46 12.64
N LYS A 320 22.13 35.62 13.17
CA LYS A 320 22.35 35.94 14.59
C LYS A 320 21.56 35.00 15.50
N ALA A 321 20.33 34.65 15.13
CA ALA A 321 19.54 33.68 15.87
C ALA A 321 20.29 32.33 16.02
N GLY A 322 20.85 31.81 14.93
CA GLY A 322 21.65 30.58 14.94
C GLY A 322 22.88 30.66 15.83
N LEU A 323 23.62 31.77 15.77
CA LEU A 323 24.78 32.01 16.66
C LEU A 323 24.38 32.04 18.14
N TYR A 324 23.30 32.73 18.51
CA TYR A 324 22.83 32.78 19.90
C TYR A 324 22.21 31.46 20.37
N TYR A 325 21.47 30.72 19.54
CA TYR A 325 21.02 29.37 19.90
C TYR A 325 22.21 28.41 20.10
N MET A 326 23.23 28.47 19.24
CA MET A 326 24.45 27.68 19.41
C MET A 326 25.22 28.06 20.69
N ALA A 327 25.29 29.35 21.05
CA ALA A 327 25.85 29.80 22.33
C ALA A 327 25.03 29.26 23.53
N SER A 328 23.70 29.28 23.44
CA SER A 328 22.79 28.73 24.45
C SER A 328 23.02 27.22 24.69
N VAL A 329 23.14 26.43 23.61
CA VAL A 329 23.50 24.99 23.66
C VAL A 329 24.90 24.76 24.22
N LYS A 330 25.86 25.66 23.94
CA LYS A 330 27.24 25.54 24.44
C LYS A 330 27.34 25.72 25.96
N GLU A 331 26.52 26.59 26.55
CA GLU A 331 26.46 26.80 28.01
C GLU A 331 25.75 25.64 28.75
N VAL A 332 24.78 24.97 28.12
CA VAL A 332 24.06 23.80 28.67
C VAL A 332 23.95 22.71 27.60
N ASN A 333 25.00 21.88 27.48
CA ASN A 333 25.05 20.78 26.50
C ASN A 333 24.33 19.51 26.99
N LYS A 334 23.09 19.67 27.47
CA LYS A 334 22.24 18.60 28.02
C LYS A 334 20.77 18.84 27.66
N PRO A 335 20.18 18.09 26.72
CA PRO A 335 18.78 18.27 26.33
C PRO A 335 17.79 18.20 27.50
N HIS A 336 17.95 17.24 28.42
CA HIS A 336 17.08 17.09 29.60
C HIS A 336 17.12 18.28 30.59
N GLU A 337 18.16 19.14 30.56
CA GLU A 337 18.20 20.34 31.40
C GLU A 337 17.58 21.55 30.71
N PHE A 338 17.80 21.71 29.39
CA PHE A 338 17.17 22.78 28.61
C PHE A 338 17.10 22.43 27.10
N VAL A 339 15.97 21.88 26.65
CA VAL A 339 15.81 21.37 25.28
C VAL A 339 15.46 22.44 24.23
N PHE A 340 14.81 23.53 24.64
CA PHE A 340 14.27 24.55 23.72
C PHE A 340 15.31 25.20 22.77
N PRO A 341 16.60 25.41 23.14
CA PRO A 341 17.61 25.90 22.21
C PRO A 341 17.88 24.96 21.04
N TYR A 342 17.82 23.64 21.24
CA TYR A 342 18.01 22.65 20.17
C TYR A 342 16.88 22.73 19.14
N TYR A 343 15.63 22.86 19.60
CA TYR A 343 14.47 23.06 18.72
C TYR A 343 14.59 24.37 17.90
N GLY A 344 14.94 25.48 18.56
CA GLY A 344 15.14 26.77 17.89
C GLY A 344 16.31 26.77 16.89
N LEU A 345 17.42 26.13 17.24
CA LEU A 345 18.58 25.95 16.36
C LEU A 345 18.21 25.10 15.13
N GLY A 346 17.46 24.01 15.33
CA GLY A 346 16.95 23.17 14.24
C GLY A 346 16.06 23.96 13.29
N GLN A 347 15.10 24.74 13.80
CA GLN A 347 14.24 25.60 12.97
C GLN A 347 15.04 26.60 12.13
N VAL A 348 16.04 27.26 12.73
CA VAL A 348 16.94 28.18 12.02
C VAL A 348 17.74 27.45 10.94
N GLN A 349 18.30 26.28 11.25
CA GLN A 349 19.08 25.47 10.31
C GLN A 349 18.24 25.02 9.10
N LEU A 350 16.95 24.73 9.28
CA LEU A 350 16.03 24.46 8.15
C LEU A 350 15.82 25.68 7.25
N LYS A 351 15.67 26.88 7.83
CA LYS A 351 15.56 28.12 7.05
C LYS A 351 16.86 28.48 6.31
N LEU A 352 18.00 27.97 6.78
CA LEU A 352 19.31 28.09 6.14
C LEU A 352 19.68 26.90 5.23
N GLY A 353 18.81 25.88 5.11
CA GLY A 353 19.03 24.70 4.26
C GLY A 353 19.98 23.62 4.82
N ASP A 354 20.47 23.74 6.06
CA ASP A 354 21.29 22.70 6.71
C ASP A 354 20.40 21.62 7.35
N PHE A 355 19.81 20.79 6.49
CA PHE A 355 18.98 19.65 6.89
C PHE A 355 19.72 18.64 7.79
N LYS A 356 21.06 18.54 7.69
CA LYS A 356 21.84 17.54 8.45
C LYS A 356 22.07 17.97 9.89
N SER A 357 22.46 19.23 10.12
CA SER A 357 22.58 19.75 11.49
C SER A 357 21.20 19.92 12.13
N ALA A 358 20.18 20.31 11.35
CA ALA A 358 18.81 20.37 11.82
C ALA A 358 18.33 19.01 12.34
N LEU A 359 18.55 17.93 11.57
CA LEU A 359 18.20 16.56 11.97
C LEU A 359 18.79 16.21 13.35
N SER A 360 20.10 16.37 13.53
CA SER A 360 20.79 16.06 14.79
C SER A 360 20.31 16.92 15.98
N ASN A 361 19.71 18.08 15.73
CA ASN A 361 19.14 18.92 16.79
C ASN A 361 17.68 18.56 17.10
N PHE A 362 16.87 18.16 16.12
CA PHE A 362 15.52 17.62 16.37
C PHE A 362 15.54 16.21 16.96
N GLU A 363 16.53 15.37 16.64
CA GLU A 363 16.77 14.08 17.31
C GLU A 363 16.96 14.28 18.83
N LYS A 364 17.74 15.29 19.25
CA LYS A 364 17.90 15.68 20.68
C LYS A 364 16.65 16.29 21.31
N VAL A 365 15.71 16.82 20.53
CA VAL A 365 14.39 17.21 21.04
C VAL A 365 13.55 15.95 21.30
N MET A 366 13.62 14.97 20.41
CA MET A 366 12.91 13.70 20.52
C MET A 366 13.44 12.81 21.66
N GLU A 367 14.72 12.93 22.05
CA GLU A 367 15.28 12.35 23.30
C GLU A 367 14.57 12.81 24.58
N VAL A 368 13.94 14.00 24.56
CA VAL A 368 13.25 14.60 25.72
C VAL A 368 11.73 14.53 25.58
N TYR A 369 11.23 14.73 24.36
CA TYR A 369 9.81 14.74 24.02
C TYR A 369 9.56 13.83 22.79
N PRO A 370 9.55 12.50 22.95
CA PRO A 370 9.39 11.56 21.84
C PRO A 370 8.04 11.70 21.13
N ASP A 371 6.98 12.01 21.89
CA ASP A 371 5.61 12.11 21.39
C ASP A 371 5.24 13.53 20.92
N ASN A 372 6.21 14.38 20.60
CA ASN A 372 5.94 15.73 20.08
C ASN A 372 5.62 15.68 18.58
N CYS A 373 4.33 15.71 18.24
CA CYS A 373 3.82 15.65 16.86
C CYS A 373 4.50 16.66 15.91
N GLU A 374 4.69 17.91 16.33
CA GLU A 374 5.38 18.93 15.52
C GLU A 374 6.86 18.59 15.26
N THR A 375 7.54 17.97 16.22
CA THR A 375 8.92 17.48 16.00
C THR A 375 8.93 16.30 15.02
N LEU A 376 7.95 15.39 15.11
CA LEU A 376 7.84 14.23 14.21
C LEU A 376 7.51 14.64 12.76
N LYS A 377 6.61 15.62 12.55
CA LYS A 377 6.32 16.23 11.24
C LYS A 377 7.55 16.87 10.62
N VAL A 378 8.27 17.69 11.41
CA VAL A 378 9.51 18.34 10.98
C VAL A 378 10.60 17.34 10.63
N LEU A 379 10.81 16.29 11.45
CA LEU A 379 11.70 15.17 11.13
C LEU A 379 11.27 14.47 9.83
N GLY A 380 9.96 14.26 9.63
CA GLY A 380 9.37 13.76 8.40
C GLY A 380 9.83 14.58 7.19
N HIS A 381 9.53 15.88 7.15
CA HIS A 381 9.94 16.77 6.06
C HIS A 381 11.46 16.80 5.83
N ILE A 382 12.27 16.72 6.90
CA ILE A 382 13.73 16.63 6.78
C ILE A 382 14.15 15.37 6.02
N TYR A 383 13.57 14.21 6.36
CA TYR A 383 13.88 12.97 5.64
C TYR A 383 13.42 13.01 4.18
N VAL A 384 12.34 13.72 3.84
CA VAL A 384 11.96 13.98 2.43
C VAL A 384 13.05 14.76 1.69
N GLN A 385 13.52 15.88 2.25
CA GLN A 385 14.57 16.71 1.66
C GLN A 385 15.94 15.98 1.60
N LEU A 386 16.16 14.98 2.46
CA LEU A 386 17.31 14.08 2.43
C LEU A 386 17.11 12.82 1.54
N GLY A 387 16.00 12.71 0.80
CA GLY A 387 15.70 11.60 -0.11
C GLY A 387 15.36 10.26 0.58
N GLN A 388 15.10 10.27 1.88
CA GLN A 388 14.80 9.08 2.70
C GLN A 388 13.28 8.95 2.96
N THR A 389 12.52 8.80 1.87
CA THR A 389 11.04 8.77 1.87
C THR A 389 10.45 7.71 2.82
N GLU A 390 11.04 6.51 2.89
CA GLU A 390 10.61 5.43 3.79
C GLU A 390 10.59 5.87 5.26
N LYS A 391 11.63 6.58 5.72
CA LYS A 391 11.70 7.13 7.08
C LYS A 391 10.71 8.29 7.25
N ALA A 392 10.59 9.16 6.26
CA ALA A 392 9.61 10.24 6.29
C ALA A 392 8.18 9.70 6.50
N GLN A 393 7.81 8.62 5.80
CA GLN A 393 6.55 7.90 6.02
C GLN A 393 6.46 7.30 7.43
N GLU A 394 7.53 6.70 7.97
CA GLU A 394 7.51 6.15 9.35
C GLU A 394 7.26 7.25 10.40
N PHE A 395 7.94 8.39 10.29
CA PHE A 395 7.75 9.53 11.20
C PHE A 395 6.37 10.17 11.05
N MET A 396 5.86 10.34 9.83
CA MET A 396 4.52 10.90 9.61
C MET A 396 3.41 9.92 10.07
N ARG A 397 3.62 8.60 9.91
CA ARG A 397 2.75 7.54 10.49
C ARG A 397 2.81 7.47 12.02
N LYS A 398 3.79 8.09 12.68
CA LYS A 398 3.80 8.31 14.15
C LYS A 398 3.04 9.58 14.51
N ALA A 399 3.29 10.69 13.80
CA ALA A 399 2.59 11.96 14.00
C ALA A 399 1.05 11.80 13.95
N THR A 400 0.52 11.16 12.90
CA THR A 400 -0.93 10.92 12.72
C THR A 400 -1.55 9.94 13.72
N LYS A 401 -0.74 9.17 14.46
CA LYS A 401 -1.21 8.33 15.59
C LYS A 401 -1.26 9.11 16.90
N ILE A 402 -0.43 10.13 17.05
CA ILE A 402 -0.29 10.93 18.28
C ILE A 402 -1.33 12.05 18.33
N ASP A 403 -1.58 12.78 17.24
CA ASP A 403 -2.80 13.59 17.11
C ASP A 403 -3.62 13.18 15.86
N PRO A 404 -4.62 12.29 16.02
CA PRO A 404 -5.54 11.90 14.96
C PRO A 404 -6.45 13.03 14.44
N ARG A 405 -6.31 14.27 14.91
CA ARG A 405 -7.08 15.44 14.45
C ARG A 405 -6.25 16.42 13.61
N ASP A 406 -4.94 16.25 13.53
CA ASP A 406 -4.09 17.10 12.70
C ASP A 406 -4.28 16.76 11.21
N ALA A 407 -5.10 17.56 10.53
CA ALA A 407 -5.34 17.42 9.10
C ALA A 407 -4.05 17.54 8.27
N GLN A 408 -3.09 18.36 8.68
CA GLN A 408 -1.85 18.58 7.92
C GLN A 408 -0.98 17.32 7.93
N ALA A 409 -0.81 16.66 9.08
CA ALA A 409 -0.07 15.40 9.16
C ALA A 409 -0.68 14.30 8.26
N PHE A 410 -2.00 14.30 8.04
CA PHE A 410 -2.66 13.39 7.08
C PHE A 410 -2.50 13.83 5.61
N LEU A 411 -2.37 15.13 5.33
CA LEU A 411 -2.01 15.63 3.99
C LEU A 411 -0.57 15.25 3.63
N ASP A 412 0.38 15.57 4.51
CA ASP A 412 1.80 15.30 4.32
C ASP A 412 2.06 13.78 4.19
N LEU A 413 1.38 12.96 5.00
CA LEU A 413 1.42 11.50 4.88
C LEU A 413 0.77 11.02 3.57
N GLY A 414 -0.36 11.62 3.17
CA GLY A 414 -1.06 11.28 1.94
C GLY A 414 -0.19 11.51 0.71
N GLU A 415 0.39 12.70 0.58
CA GLU A 415 1.33 13.06 -0.51
C GLU A 415 2.51 12.08 -0.58
N LEU A 416 3.15 11.79 0.57
CA LEU A 416 4.28 10.87 0.64
C LEU A 416 3.95 9.42 0.32
N LEU A 417 2.66 9.03 0.34
CA LEU A 417 2.23 7.68 0.01
C LEU A 417 1.79 7.50 -1.45
N ILE A 418 1.48 8.58 -2.20
CA ILE A 418 0.95 8.49 -3.57
C ILE A 418 1.80 7.58 -4.47
N SER A 419 3.14 7.68 -4.39
CA SER A 419 4.07 6.94 -5.22
C SER A 419 4.43 5.53 -4.72
N SER A 420 3.99 5.13 -3.52
CA SER A 420 4.36 3.85 -2.89
C SER A 420 3.17 2.96 -2.50
N ASP A 421 2.05 3.57 -2.10
CA ASP A 421 0.86 2.90 -1.58
C ASP A 421 -0.36 3.80 -1.83
N ALA A 422 -0.90 3.73 -3.05
CA ALA A 422 -2.08 4.47 -3.49
C ALA A 422 -3.33 4.19 -2.64
N VAL A 423 -3.39 3.05 -1.93
CA VAL A 423 -4.51 2.69 -1.05
C VAL A 423 -4.41 3.48 0.25
N ALA A 424 -3.27 3.43 0.93
CA ALA A 424 -3.05 4.20 2.14
C ALA A 424 -3.01 5.73 1.88
N ALA A 425 -2.52 6.16 0.70
CA ALA A 425 -2.60 7.55 0.26
C ALA A 425 -4.06 8.04 0.17
N LEU A 426 -4.92 7.25 -0.48
CA LEU A 426 -6.33 7.58 -0.65
C LEU A 426 -7.05 7.70 0.70
N ASP A 427 -6.78 6.79 1.64
CA ASP A 427 -7.45 6.81 2.95
C ASP A 427 -6.87 7.88 3.90
N ALA A 428 -5.58 8.23 3.79
CA ALA A 428 -5.00 9.40 4.45
C ALA A 428 -5.62 10.71 3.94
N LEU A 429 -5.67 10.93 2.61
CA LEU A 429 -6.26 12.13 2.02
C LEU A 429 -7.77 12.24 2.24
N LYS A 430 -8.51 11.12 2.27
CA LYS A 430 -9.93 11.10 2.69
C LYS A 430 -10.08 11.53 4.15
N THR A 431 -9.19 11.08 5.04
CA THR A 431 -9.17 11.45 6.46
C THR A 431 -8.87 12.95 6.63
N ALA A 432 -7.87 13.47 5.91
CA ALA A 432 -7.56 14.90 5.88
C ALA A 432 -8.77 15.74 5.40
N ARG A 433 -9.39 15.37 4.25
CA ARG A 433 -10.61 16.04 3.75
C ARG A 433 -11.75 16.06 4.77
N MET A 434 -11.92 14.98 5.53
CA MET A 434 -12.92 14.87 6.60
C MET A 434 -12.59 15.75 7.81
N LEU A 435 -11.31 15.87 8.19
CA LEU A 435 -10.85 16.76 9.27
C LEU A 435 -10.96 18.24 8.88
N LEU A 436 -10.53 18.63 7.68
CA LEU A 436 -10.66 20.00 7.15
C LEU A 436 -12.12 20.47 7.16
N LYS A 437 -13.02 19.66 6.59
CA LYS A 437 -14.46 19.97 6.56
C LYS A 437 -15.10 20.05 7.97
N LYS A 438 -14.60 19.29 8.96
CA LYS A 438 -14.99 19.45 10.37
C LYS A 438 -14.44 20.72 11.01
N GLY A 439 -13.25 21.17 10.60
CA GLY A 439 -12.64 22.43 11.02
C GLY A 439 -13.23 23.69 10.36
N GLY A 440 -14.24 23.54 9.48
CA GLY A 440 -14.80 24.64 8.70
C GLY A 440 -13.85 25.17 7.61
N GLN A 441 -12.82 24.41 7.24
CA GLN A 441 -11.84 24.77 6.22
C GLN A 441 -12.21 24.12 4.89
N GLU A 442 -12.07 24.87 3.80
CA GLU A 442 -12.18 24.33 2.45
C GLU A 442 -11.03 23.35 2.17
N THR A 443 -11.28 22.36 1.31
CA THR A 443 -10.27 21.36 0.94
C THR A 443 -9.45 21.90 -0.23
N PRO A 444 -8.10 21.95 -0.14
CA PRO A 444 -7.26 22.47 -1.23
C PRO A 444 -7.48 21.71 -2.55
N ILE A 445 -7.38 22.41 -3.67
CA ILE A 445 -7.67 21.88 -5.00
C ILE A 445 -6.72 20.74 -5.39
N GLU A 446 -5.47 20.80 -4.91
CA GLU A 446 -4.44 19.78 -5.08
C GLU A 446 -4.85 18.47 -4.42
N VAL A 447 -5.46 18.55 -3.23
CA VAL A 447 -5.94 17.39 -2.46
C VAL A 447 -7.12 16.73 -3.15
N LEU A 448 -8.07 17.53 -3.67
CA LEU A 448 -9.20 17.02 -4.43
C LEU A 448 -8.78 16.44 -5.79
N ASN A 449 -7.84 17.08 -6.49
CA ASN A 449 -7.23 16.54 -7.71
C ASN A 449 -6.56 15.19 -7.44
N ASN A 450 -5.73 15.09 -6.40
CA ASN A 450 -5.00 13.87 -6.08
C ASN A 450 -5.94 12.74 -5.62
N LEU A 451 -7.00 13.05 -4.86
CA LEU A 451 -8.09 12.11 -4.58
C LEU A 451 -8.78 11.64 -5.87
N GLY A 452 -9.07 12.55 -6.81
CA GLY A 452 -9.65 12.21 -8.12
C GLY A 452 -8.75 11.30 -8.97
N VAL A 453 -7.43 11.54 -8.97
CA VAL A 453 -6.44 10.69 -9.64
C VAL A 453 -6.38 9.31 -8.99
N LEU A 454 -6.32 9.21 -7.66
CA LEU A 454 -6.31 7.93 -6.95
C LEU A 454 -7.62 7.14 -7.15
N HIS A 455 -8.77 7.81 -7.24
CA HIS A 455 -10.04 7.17 -7.64
C HIS A 455 -9.99 6.69 -9.11
N PHE A 456 -9.42 7.48 -10.03
CA PHE A 456 -9.23 7.08 -11.43
C PHE A 456 -8.32 5.85 -11.56
N GLU A 457 -7.18 5.81 -10.86
CA GLU A 457 -6.22 4.68 -10.87
C GLU A 457 -6.80 3.39 -10.28
N ARG A 458 -7.83 3.48 -9.42
CA ARG A 458 -8.59 2.33 -8.92
C ARG A 458 -9.78 1.93 -9.80
N GLY A 459 -10.03 2.63 -10.90
CA GLY A 459 -11.19 2.43 -11.77
C GLY A 459 -12.52 2.92 -11.18
N GLU A 460 -12.48 3.68 -10.08
CA GLU A 460 -13.64 4.24 -9.38
C GLU A 460 -14.14 5.51 -10.11
N PHE A 461 -14.42 5.38 -11.42
CA PHE A 461 -14.59 6.49 -12.35
C PHE A 461 -15.69 7.49 -11.98
N GLU A 462 -16.79 7.04 -11.36
CA GLU A 462 -17.84 7.93 -10.87
C GLU A 462 -17.36 8.83 -9.73
N LEU A 463 -16.61 8.28 -8.77
CA LEU A 463 -16.02 9.03 -7.66
C LEU A 463 -14.90 9.96 -8.14
N ALA A 464 -14.11 9.53 -9.13
CA ALA A 464 -13.16 10.39 -9.82
C ALA A 464 -13.89 11.57 -10.49
N GLN A 465 -14.98 11.33 -11.21
CA GLN A 465 -15.75 12.38 -11.88
C GLN A 465 -16.36 13.39 -10.89
N GLN A 466 -16.91 12.89 -9.78
CA GLN A 466 -17.45 13.73 -8.70
C GLN A 466 -16.34 14.56 -8.04
N THR A 467 -15.19 13.98 -7.75
CA THR A 467 -14.08 14.68 -7.08
C THR A 467 -13.39 15.69 -8.00
N PHE A 468 -13.23 15.39 -9.31
CA PHE A 468 -12.76 16.38 -10.27
C PHE A 468 -13.77 17.52 -10.49
N ARG A 469 -15.09 17.25 -10.46
CA ARG A 469 -16.12 18.30 -10.46
C ARG A 469 -16.05 19.16 -9.18
N GLU A 470 -15.86 18.54 -8.00
CA GLU A 470 -15.66 19.24 -6.72
C GLU A 470 -14.42 20.16 -6.76
N ALA A 471 -13.31 19.66 -7.34
CA ALA A 471 -12.06 20.40 -7.49
C ALA A 471 -12.15 21.55 -8.53
N LEU A 472 -12.83 21.34 -9.65
CA LEU A 472 -12.98 22.36 -10.70
C LEU A 472 -13.97 23.46 -10.30
N GLY A 473 -15.08 23.11 -9.63
CA GLY A 473 -16.17 24.03 -9.33
C GLY A 473 -16.77 24.68 -10.58
N ASP A 474 -17.37 25.86 -10.41
CA ASP A 474 -18.02 26.60 -11.48
C ASP A 474 -17.04 27.12 -12.55
N GLY A 475 -17.44 26.95 -13.82
CA GLY A 475 -16.75 27.47 -15.00
C GLY A 475 -17.24 26.82 -16.30
N ILE A 476 -16.75 27.30 -17.44
CA ILE A 476 -17.27 26.93 -18.77
C ILE A 476 -17.13 25.43 -19.10
N TRP A 477 -16.16 24.74 -18.49
CA TRP A 477 -16.00 23.29 -18.60
C TRP A 477 -17.29 22.52 -18.23
N LEU A 478 -18.08 22.98 -17.27
CA LEU A 478 -19.34 22.33 -16.89
C LEU A 478 -20.35 22.32 -18.05
N ALA A 479 -20.36 23.34 -18.92
CA ALA A 479 -21.27 23.39 -20.07
C ALA A 479 -20.94 22.33 -21.13
N PHE A 480 -19.65 22.00 -21.32
CA PHE A 480 -19.19 20.91 -22.18
C PHE A 480 -19.37 19.53 -21.52
N ILE A 481 -19.12 19.42 -20.21
CA ILE A 481 -19.25 18.16 -19.46
C ILE A 481 -20.73 17.72 -19.35
N ASP A 482 -21.65 18.67 -19.18
CA ASP A 482 -23.09 18.42 -19.07
C ASP A 482 -23.82 18.39 -20.44
N GLY A 483 -23.10 18.49 -21.57
CA GLY A 483 -23.67 18.45 -22.92
C GLY A 483 -24.57 19.63 -23.31
N LYS A 484 -24.49 20.75 -22.58
CA LYS A 484 -25.30 21.98 -22.81
C LYS A 484 -24.74 22.83 -23.96
N GLU A 485 -23.46 22.70 -24.26
CA GLU A 485 -22.77 23.34 -25.39
C GLU A 485 -22.28 22.30 -26.41
N ASN A 486 -23.20 21.50 -26.95
CA ASN A 486 -22.91 20.60 -28.06
C ASN A 486 -22.68 21.39 -29.37
N SER A 487 -21.62 21.02 -30.10
CA SER A 487 -21.35 21.55 -31.45
C SER A 487 -22.44 21.14 -32.45
N PRO A 488 -22.64 21.90 -33.56
CA PRO A 488 -23.54 21.49 -34.63
C PRO A 488 -23.15 20.12 -35.21
N PRO A 489 -24.14 19.34 -35.73
CA PRO A 489 -23.90 17.99 -36.22
C PRO A 489 -22.91 17.98 -37.40
N VAL A 490 -22.03 16.99 -37.39
CA VAL A 490 -20.84 16.95 -38.27
C VAL A 490 -21.19 16.39 -39.65
N ASP A 491 -20.95 17.19 -40.70
CA ASP A 491 -20.84 16.67 -42.08
C ASP A 491 -19.55 15.85 -42.20
N ALA A 492 -19.69 14.58 -42.62
CA ALA A 492 -18.59 13.62 -42.69
C ALA A 492 -17.39 14.11 -43.53
N SER A 493 -17.61 15.01 -44.49
CA SER A 493 -16.58 15.58 -45.36
C SER A 493 -15.62 16.57 -44.68
N ALA A 494 -16.00 17.16 -43.54
CA ALA A 494 -15.22 18.21 -42.86
C ALA A 494 -14.24 17.70 -41.78
N SER A 495 -14.29 16.40 -41.45
CA SER A 495 -13.71 15.80 -40.23
C SER A 495 -12.18 15.89 -40.07
N ILE A 496 -11.42 16.22 -41.12
CA ILE A 496 -9.95 16.20 -41.11
C ILE A 496 -9.35 17.39 -40.34
N LEU A 497 -9.97 18.57 -40.38
CA LEU A 497 -9.42 19.81 -39.82
C LEU A 497 -9.95 20.15 -38.41
N GLN A 498 -11.06 19.53 -38.00
CA GLN A 498 -11.88 19.96 -36.86
C GLN A 498 -11.17 19.89 -35.49
N TYR A 499 -10.11 19.09 -35.38
CA TYR A 499 -9.31 18.95 -34.15
C TYR A 499 -8.30 20.09 -33.91
N LYS A 500 -7.94 20.86 -34.94
CA LYS A 500 -7.14 22.09 -34.80
C LYS A 500 -8.01 23.32 -34.57
N ASP A 501 -9.33 23.18 -34.71
CA ASP A 501 -10.22 24.32 -34.75
C ASP A 501 -10.49 24.90 -33.35
N THR A 502 -10.02 26.13 -33.15
CA THR A 502 -10.26 26.98 -31.98
C THR A 502 -11.38 27.99 -32.22
N HIS A 503 -12.01 28.00 -33.40
CA HIS A 503 -13.13 28.89 -33.72
C HIS A 503 -14.29 28.75 -32.74
N LEU A 504 -14.51 27.56 -32.16
CA LEU A 504 -15.47 27.34 -31.07
C LEU A 504 -15.26 28.34 -29.92
N PHE A 505 -14.05 28.41 -29.35
CA PHE A 505 -13.77 29.30 -28.22
C PHE A 505 -13.78 30.77 -28.63
N GLN A 506 -13.24 31.09 -29.81
CA GLN A 506 -13.30 32.44 -30.37
C GLN A 506 -14.74 32.90 -30.67
N GLN A 507 -15.66 31.96 -30.96
CA GLN A 507 -17.08 32.25 -31.13
C GLN A 507 -17.76 32.45 -29.78
N LEU A 508 -17.49 31.61 -28.78
CA LEU A 508 -18.00 31.78 -27.42
C LEU A 508 -17.57 33.11 -26.80
N GLU A 509 -16.32 33.54 -27.02
CA GLU A 509 -15.83 34.88 -26.63
C GLU A 509 -16.57 36.01 -27.38
N LYS A 510 -16.90 35.85 -28.67
CA LYS A 510 -17.71 36.81 -29.45
C LYS A 510 -19.18 36.84 -29.03
N GLU A 511 -19.72 35.71 -28.56
CA GLU A 511 -21.05 35.59 -27.95
C GLU A 511 -21.12 36.20 -26.54
N GLY A 512 -19.98 36.68 -26.00
CA GLY A 512 -19.89 37.31 -24.68
C GLY A 512 -19.79 36.32 -23.52
N ARG A 513 -19.55 35.03 -23.79
CA ARG A 513 -19.25 34.05 -22.74
C ARG A 513 -17.80 34.17 -22.29
N VAL A 514 -17.58 34.12 -20.98
CA VAL A 514 -16.23 34.14 -20.38
C VAL A 514 -15.59 32.77 -20.57
N VAL A 515 -14.84 32.62 -21.65
CA VAL A 515 -13.89 31.51 -21.81
C VAL A 515 -12.63 31.87 -21.02
N ASP A 516 -12.51 31.36 -19.81
CA ASP A 516 -11.30 31.52 -18.99
C ASP A 516 -10.95 30.20 -18.27
N LEU A 517 -9.67 30.02 -17.93
CA LEU A 517 -9.14 28.83 -17.27
C LEU A 517 -8.03 29.23 -16.29
N PRO A 518 -8.34 29.34 -14.98
CA PRO A 518 -7.35 29.58 -13.94
C PRO A 518 -6.24 28.51 -13.91
N TRP A 519 -5.01 28.93 -13.64
CA TRP A 519 -3.80 28.11 -13.75
C TRP A 519 -3.82 26.89 -12.79
N ASP A 520 -4.39 27.06 -11.61
CA ASP A 520 -4.63 26.04 -10.58
C ASP A 520 -5.58 24.94 -11.05
N LYS A 521 -6.51 25.27 -11.95
CA LYS A 521 -7.52 24.34 -12.50
C LYS A 521 -7.05 23.57 -13.73
N VAL A 522 -5.92 23.95 -14.35
CA VAL A 522 -5.44 23.34 -15.61
C VAL A 522 -5.19 21.83 -15.45
N THR A 523 -4.45 21.43 -14.41
CA THR A 523 -4.13 20.01 -14.13
C THR A 523 -5.39 19.20 -13.88
N THR A 524 -6.31 19.71 -13.06
CA THR A 524 -7.59 19.09 -12.76
C THR A 524 -8.47 18.95 -14.01
N LEU A 525 -8.47 19.94 -14.90
CA LEU A 525 -9.22 19.90 -16.15
C LEU A 525 -8.63 18.88 -17.14
N PHE A 526 -7.30 18.80 -17.22
CA PHE A 526 -6.60 17.78 -18.00
C PHE A 526 -6.90 16.36 -17.50
N ASN A 527 -6.92 16.17 -16.18
CA ASN A 527 -7.28 14.89 -15.55
C ASN A 527 -8.75 14.52 -15.75
N MET A 528 -9.67 15.50 -15.67
CA MET A 528 -11.08 15.32 -16.02
C MET A 528 -11.26 14.95 -17.50
N ALA A 529 -10.52 15.58 -18.41
CA ALA A 529 -10.49 15.20 -19.83
C ALA A 529 -9.95 13.78 -20.05
N ARG A 530 -8.92 13.37 -19.29
CA ARG A 530 -8.34 12.02 -19.33
C ARG A 530 -9.29 10.94 -18.82
N LEU A 531 -10.11 11.26 -17.82
CA LEU A 531 -11.23 10.45 -17.34
C LEU A 531 -12.32 10.31 -18.42
N LEU A 532 -12.75 11.41 -19.04
CA LEU A 532 -13.76 11.39 -20.12
C LEU A 532 -13.27 10.60 -21.35
N GLU A 533 -11.98 10.68 -21.69
CA GLU A 533 -11.35 9.86 -22.73
C GLU A 533 -11.43 8.36 -22.39
N GLN A 534 -11.17 8.00 -21.13
CA GLN A 534 -11.25 6.63 -20.63
C GLN A 534 -12.70 6.09 -20.60
N LEU A 535 -13.68 6.96 -20.35
CA LEU A 535 -15.12 6.69 -20.45
C LEU A 535 -15.65 6.74 -21.89
N HIS A 536 -14.76 6.70 -22.90
CA HIS A 536 -15.06 6.76 -24.34
C HIS A 536 -15.79 8.03 -24.83
N SER A 537 -16.01 9.04 -23.98
CA SER A 537 -16.54 10.36 -24.34
C SER A 537 -15.46 11.22 -25.02
N THR A 538 -14.93 10.70 -26.14
CA THR A 538 -13.73 11.24 -26.81
C THR A 538 -13.92 12.66 -27.34
N GLU A 539 -15.15 13.11 -27.58
CA GLU A 539 -15.45 14.43 -28.16
C GLU A 539 -15.53 15.54 -27.10
N THR A 540 -16.07 15.23 -25.93
CA THR A 540 -16.00 16.12 -24.75
C THR A 540 -14.54 16.23 -24.28
N ALA A 541 -13.84 15.09 -24.14
CA ALA A 541 -12.41 15.06 -23.82
C ALA A 541 -11.56 15.88 -24.81
N SER A 542 -11.77 15.71 -26.12
CA SER A 542 -11.09 16.50 -27.15
C SER A 542 -11.42 17.99 -27.09
N THR A 543 -12.59 18.36 -26.57
CA THR A 543 -12.96 19.78 -26.40
C THR A 543 -12.30 20.36 -25.15
N LEU A 544 -12.22 19.62 -24.05
CA LEU A 544 -11.46 20.05 -22.87
C LEU A 544 -9.94 20.16 -23.13
N TYR A 545 -9.35 19.22 -23.88
CA TYR A 545 -7.94 19.33 -24.28
C TYR A 545 -7.68 20.53 -25.18
N ARG A 546 -8.58 20.83 -26.13
CA ARG A 546 -8.47 22.05 -26.95
C ARG A 546 -8.69 23.33 -26.12
N LEU A 547 -9.51 23.30 -25.07
CA LEU A 547 -9.68 24.45 -24.15
C LEU A 547 -8.38 24.73 -23.36
N VAL A 548 -7.71 23.67 -22.86
CA VAL A 548 -6.38 23.79 -22.25
C VAL A 548 -5.40 24.41 -23.24
N LEU A 549 -5.29 23.90 -24.47
CA LEU A 549 -4.39 24.44 -25.50
C LEU A 549 -4.74 25.86 -25.96
N PHE A 550 -6.01 26.26 -25.91
CA PHE A 550 -6.45 27.60 -26.30
C PHE A 550 -6.00 28.69 -25.32
N LYS A 551 -5.86 28.37 -24.03
CA LYS A 551 -5.34 29.30 -23.00
C LYS A 551 -3.86 29.04 -22.67
N TYR A 552 -3.38 27.81 -22.84
CA TYR A 552 -2.01 27.38 -22.58
C TYR A 552 -1.43 26.59 -23.78
N PRO A 553 -1.04 27.26 -24.88
CA PRO A 553 -0.54 26.60 -26.09
C PRO A 553 0.76 25.81 -25.91
N GLU A 554 1.46 26.01 -24.79
CA GLU A 554 2.70 25.32 -24.40
C GLU A 554 2.46 23.97 -23.69
N TYR A 555 1.19 23.60 -23.41
CA TYR A 555 0.85 22.39 -22.66
C TYR A 555 0.97 21.12 -23.52
N ILE A 556 2.19 20.59 -23.64
CA ILE A 556 2.59 19.48 -24.52
C ILE A 556 1.64 18.26 -24.42
N ASP A 557 1.30 17.82 -23.22
CA ASP A 557 0.55 16.56 -23.04
C ASP A 557 -0.86 16.62 -23.64
N ALA A 558 -1.48 17.80 -23.75
CA ALA A 558 -2.79 17.95 -24.39
C ALA A 558 -2.72 17.69 -25.91
N TYR A 559 -1.62 18.08 -26.58
CA TYR A 559 -1.37 17.66 -27.97
C TYR A 559 -1.20 16.15 -28.06
N LEU A 560 -0.46 15.53 -27.13
CA LEU A 560 -0.23 14.08 -27.13
C LEU A 560 -1.52 13.28 -26.88
N ARG A 561 -2.43 13.74 -26.02
CA ARG A 561 -3.76 13.11 -25.85
C ARG A 561 -4.64 13.30 -27.09
N LEU A 562 -4.70 14.49 -27.69
CA LEU A 562 -5.42 14.70 -28.95
C LEU A 562 -4.86 13.84 -30.10
N ALA A 563 -3.54 13.72 -30.19
CA ALA A 563 -2.86 12.84 -31.14
C ALA A 563 -3.17 11.37 -30.86
N ALA A 564 -3.31 10.95 -29.60
CA ALA A 564 -3.67 9.59 -29.23
C ALA A 564 -5.11 9.26 -29.63
N ILE A 565 -6.05 10.19 -29.44
CA ILE A 565 -7.44 10.07 -29.91
C ILE A 565 -7.48 9.97 -31.45
N ALA A 566 -6.69 10.77 -32.18
CA ALA A 566 -6.56 10.66 -33.63
C ALA A 566 -5.96 9.31 -34.08
N LYS A 567 -4.91 8.83 -33.39
CA LYS A 567 -4.26 7.52 -33.60
C LYS A 567 -5.23 6.35 -33.35
N ALA A 568 -6.12 6.48 -32.38
CA ALA A 568 -7.17 5.50 -32.08
C ALA A 568 -8.31 5.52 -33.11
N ARG A 569 -8.71 6.71 -33.61
CA ARG A 569 -9.64 6.87 -34.76
C ARG A 569 -8.99 6.55 -36.13
N ASN A 570 -7.81 5.92 -36.14
CA ASN A 570 -7.00 5.56 -37.32
C ASN A 570 -6.62 6.74 -38.25
N ASN A 571 -6.69 7.99 -37.78
CA ASN A 571 -6.26 9.18 -38.53
C ASN A 571 -4.78 9.48 -38.21
N ILE A 572 -3.89 8.70 -38.83
CA ILE A 572 -2.44 8.78 -38.62
C ILE A 572 -1.89 10.16 -39.02
N GLN A 573 -2.35 10.72 -40.14
CA GLN A 573 -1.88 12.02 -40.66
C GLN A 573 -2.13 13.17 -39.65
N LEU A 574 -3.35 13.27 -39.12
CA LEU A 574 -3.68 14.27 -38.10
C LEU A 574 -2.90 14.04 -36.80
N SER A 575 -2.67 12.79 -36.42
CA SER A 575 -1.86 12.44 -35.25
C SER A 575 -0.40 12.91 -35.41
N ILE A 576 0.20 12.68 -36.58
CA ILE A 576 1.55 13.17 -36.91
C ILE A 576 1.59 14.70 -36.91
N GLU A 577 0.57 15.37 -37.44
CA GLU A 577 0.50 16.84 -37.40
C GLU A 577 0.46 17.41 -35.97
N LEU A 578 -0.39 16.86 -35.10
CA LEU A 578 -0.50 17.30 -33.70
C LEU A 578 0.80 17.07 -32.91
N VAL A 579 1.50 15.96 -33.18
CA VAL A 579 2.82 15.68 -32.60
C VAL A 579 3.89 16.62 -33.14
N ASN A 580 3.84 16.98 -34.43
CA ASN A 580 4.73 18.01 -35.00
C ASN A 580 4.44 19.42 -34.45
N ASP A 581 3.18 19.73 -34.11
CA ASP A 581 2.83 20.97 -33.44
C ASP A 581 3.39 21.00 -32.00
N ALA A 582 3.37 19.88 -31.27
CA ALA A 582 4.05 19.75 -29.97
C ALA A 582 5.60 19.88 -30.07
N LEU A 583 6.22 19.36 -31.13
CA LEU A 583 7.67 19.53 -31.37
C LEU A 583 8.07 20.99 -31.64
N LYS A 584 7.15 21.87 -32.04
CA LYS A 584 7.42 23.33 -32.15
C LYS A 584 7.52 24.00 -30.78
N VAL A 585 6.83 23.46 -29.77
CA VAL A 585 6.94 23.90 -28.37
C VAL A 585 8.24 23.39 -27.77
N ASN A 586 8.51 22.09 -27.89
CA ASN A 586 9.76 21.48 -27.39
C ASN A 586 10.23 20.32 -28.28
N GLY A 587 11.12 20.63 -29.23
CA GLY A 587 11.74 19.66 -30.14
C GLY A 587 12.72 18.66 -29.49
N LYS A 588 12.86 18.67 -28.16
CA LYS A 588 13.66 17.70 -27.38
C LYS A 588 12.85 16.96 -26.31
N CYS A 589 11.52 17.07 -26.28
CA CYS A 589 10.72 16.31 -25.33
C CYS A 589 10.71 14.81 -25.72
N PRO A 590 11.20 13.88 -24.86
CA PRO A 590 11.26 12.46 -25.20
C PRO A 590 9.89 11.91 -25.59
N ASN A 591 8.87 12.06 -24.73
CA ASN A 591 7.49 11.61 -24.96
C ASN A 591 6.94 11.94 -26.36
N VAL A 592 7.25 13.14 -26.87
CA VAL A 592 6.80 13.61 -28.20
C VAL A 592 7.56 12.89 -29.32
N LEU A 593 8.88 12.72 -29.17
CA LEU A 593 9.72 11.99 -30.11
C LEU A 593 9.41 10.50 -30.12
N SER A 594 9.24 9.86 -28.95
CA SER A 594 8.85 8.46 -28.85
C SER A 594 7.48 8.25 -29.51
N MET A 595 6.51 9.14 -29.27
CA MET A 595 5.20 9.06 -29.93
C MET A 595 5.27 9.31 -31.45
N LEU A 596 6.18 10.17 -31.93
CA LEU A 596 6.41 10.37 -33.36
C LEU A 596 6.99 9.10 -34.01
N GLY A 597 8.04 8.50 -33.45
CA GLY A 597 8.62 7.26 -33.98
C GLY A 597 7.60 6.12 -34.04
N ASP A 598 6.69 6.07 -33.07
CA ASP A 598 5.57 5.13 -32.98
C ASP A 598 4.48 5.35 -34.06
N LEU A 599 4.37 6.58 -34.58
CA LEU A 599 3.51 6.93 -35.71
C LEU A 599 4.22 6.71 -37.05
N GLU A 600 5.50 7.02 -37.15
CA GLU A 600 6.34 6.75 -38.32
C GLU A 600 6.44 5.25 -38.60
N LEU A 601 6.55 4.40 -37.56
CA LEU A 601 6.42 2.95 -37.70
C LEU A 601 5.07 2.53 -38.32
N LYS A 602 3.96 3.13 -37.89
CA LYS A 602 2.64 2.86 -38.47
C LYS A 602 2.46 3.41 -39.89
N ASN A 603 3.30 4.36 -40.31
CA ASN A 603 3.33 4.95 -41.64
C ASN A 603 4.32 4.25 -42.60
N ASP A 604 4.90 3.09 -42.20
CA ASP A 604 5.96 2.35 -42.92
C ASP A 604 7.27 3.17 -43.12
N ASP A 605 7.45 4.24 -42.34
CA ASP A 605 8.57 5.20 -42.41
C ASP A 605 9.80 4.76 -41.59
N TRP A 606 10.13 3.46 -41.64
CA TRP A 606 11.08 2.75 -40.76
C TRP A 606 12.43 3.44 -40.52
N VAL A 607 12.96 4.13 -41.53
CA VAL A 607 14.28 4.80 -41.44
C VAL A 607 14.20 6.06 -40.59
N LYS A 608 13.10 6.83 -40.69
CA LYS A 608 12.87 8.01 -39.84
C LYS A 608 12.65 7.57 -38.40
N ALA A 609 11.70 6.64 -38.19
CA ALA A 609 11.33 6.13 -36.87
C ALA A 609 12.54 5.71 -36.03
N LYS A 610 13.52 5.05 -36.65
CA LYS A 610 14.79 4.67 -36.03
C LYS A 610 15.57 5.86 -35.46
N GLU A 611 15.79 6.89 -36.28
CA GLU A 611 16.55 8.07 -35.87
C GLU A 611 15.71 8.97 -34.92
N THR A 612 14.38 8.94 -35.03
CA THR A 612 13.45 9.60 -34.10
C THR A 612 13.49 8.97 -32.70
N PHE A 613 13.40 7.63 -32.58
CA PHE A 613 13.59 6.93 -31.30
C PHE A 613 15.01 7.10 -30.74
N ARG A 614 16.01 7.20 -31.62
CA ARG A 614 17.38 7.51 -31.22
C ARG A 614 17.47 8.92 -30.63
N ALA A 615 16.87 9.92 -31.28
CA ALA A 615 16.82 11.29 -30.77
C ALA A 615 16.08 11.38 -29.42
N ALA A 616 15.03 10.59 -29.22
CA ALA A 616 14.36 10.45 -27.93
C ALA A 616 15.33 9.89 -26.87
N SER A 617 15.99 8.75 -27.14
CA SER A 617 16.98 8.14 -26.25
C SER A 617 18.21 9.02 -25.97
N GLU A 618 18.60 9.89 -26.90
CA GLU A 618 19.68 10.87 -26.70
C GLU A 618 19.20 12.08 -25.89
N ALA A 619 17.92 12.47 -25.99
CA ALA A 619 17.30 13.50 -25.16
C ALA A 619 17.01 13.04 -23.72
N SER A 620 16.70 11.76 -23.51
CA SER A 620 16.49 11.15 -22.19
C SER A 620 17.78 10.63 -21.52
N GLU A 621 18.96 10.91 -22.09
CA GLU A 621 20.27 10.40 -21.66
C GLU A 621 20.34 8.86 -21.53
N GLY A 622 19.44 8.12 -22.19
CA GLY A 622 19.30 6.67 -22.06
C GLY A 622 18.80 6.21 -20.68
N LYS A 623 18.18 7.11 -19.90
CA LYS A 623 17.50 6.84 -18.62
C LYS A 623 16.07 6.36 -18.83
N ASP A 624 15.41 6.77 -19.91
CA ASP A 624 14.05 6.28 -20.20
C ASP A 624 14.08 4.82 -20.71
N SER A 625 13.26 4.00 -20.08
CA SER A 625 12.99 2.63 -20.49
C SER A 625 12.20 2.57 -21.79
N TYR A 626 11.29 3.50 -22.04
CA TYR A 626 10.39 3.47 -23.20
C TYR A 626 11.14 3.68 -24.51
N ASP A 627 12.03 4.67 -24.58
CA ASP A 627 12.90 4.90 -25.74
C ASP A 627 13.80 3.67 -26.04
N THR A 628 14.41 3.12 -24.98
CA THR A 628 15.27 1.94 -25.08
C THR A 628 14.46 0.70 -25.55
N LEU A 629 13.21 0.56 -25.09
CA LEU A 629 12.29 -0.49 -25.52
C LEU A 629 11.86 -0.34 -26.98
N SER A 630 11.50 0.87 -27.41
CA SER A 630 11.09 1.13 -28.79
C SER A 630 12.24 0.95 -29.79
N LEU A 631 13.48 1.25 -29.41
CA LEU A 631 14.67 0.84 -30.16
C LEU A 631 14.87 -0.69 -30.20
N GLY A 632 14.53 -1.40 -29.11
CA GLY A 632 14.51 -2.86 -29.07
C GLY A 632 13.46 -3.45 -30.03
N ASN A 633 12.22 -2.96 -29.94
CA ASN A 633 11.10 -3.33 -30.81
C ASN A 633 11.44 -3.06 -32.29
N TRP A 634 12.01 -1.90 -32.60
CA TRP A 634 12.47 -1.56 -33.96
C TRP A 634 13.49 -2.58 -34.49
N ASN A 635 14.47 -2.98 -33.67
CA ASN A 635 15.46 -4.00 -34.07
C ASN A 635 14.81 -5.38 -34.26
N TYR A 636 13.86 -5.77 -33.40
CA TYR A 636 13.11 -7.02 -33.57
C TYR A 636 12.34 -7.04 -34.90
N PHE A 637 11.53 -6.01 -35.19
CA PHE A 637 10.80 -5.93 -36.46
C PHE A 637 11.73 -5.85 -37.69
N ALA A 638 12.89 -5.20 -37.57
CA ALA A 638 13.91 -5.17 -38.62
C ALA A 638 14.53 -6.55 -38.91
N ALA A 639 14.59 -7.46 -37.93
CA ALA A 639 15.04 -8.84 -38.13
C ALA A 639 14.02 -9.69 -38.91
N VAL A 640 12.72 -9.51 -38.61
CA VAL A 640 11.62 -10.37 -39.12
C VAL A 640 11.11 -9.95 -40.51
N ARG A 641 11.58 -8.82 -41.08
CA ARG A 641 11.10 -8.27 -42.37
C ARG A 641 11.40 -9.21 -43.56
N ASN A 642 10.34 -9.69 -44.21
CA ASN A 642 10.38 -10.70 -45.29
C ASN A 642 11.28 -10.39 -46.52
N GLU A 643 11.54 -9.12 -46.83
CA GLU A 643 12.05 -8.72 -48.16
C GLU A 643 13.52 -9.07 -48.45
N LYS A 644 14.30 -9.45 -47.43
CA LYS A 644 15.63 -10.07 -47.56
C LYS A 644 15.97 -10.84 -46.27
N ARG A 645 15.50 -12.09 -46.16
CA ARG A 645 15.99 -13.04 -45.15
C ARG A 645 17.47 -13.35 -45.37
N ASN A 646 18.33 -12.56 -44.72
CA ASN A 646 19.76 -12.79 -44.59
C ASN A 646 20.03 -13.17 -43.13
N PRO A 647 20.28 -14.46 -42.82
CA PRO A 647 20.40 -14.94 -41.44
C PRO A 647 21.46 -14.22 -40.60
N LYS A 648 22.48 -13.61 -41.23
CA LYS A 648 23.46 -12.79 -40.53
C LYS A 648 22.90 -11.45 -40.04
N LEU A 649 22.06 -10.79 -40.85
CA LEU A 649 21.41 -9.53 -40.45
C LEU A 649 20.34 -9.81 -39.39
N GLU A 650 19.50 -10.82 -39.62
CA GLU A 650 18.50 -11.35 -38.68
C GLU A 650 19.11 -11.60 -37.29
N ALA A 651 20.19 -12.40 -37.21
CA ALA A 651 20.89 -12.66 -35.95
C ALA A 651 21.48 -11.39 -35.29
N THR A 652 22.09 -10.49 -36.07
CA THR A 652 22.66 -9.24 -35.49
C THR A 652 21.62 -8.23 -35.03
N HIS A 653 20.40 -8.26 -35.56
CA HIS A 653 19.29 -7.45 -35.06
C HIS A 653 18.61 -8.11 -33.85
N LEU A 654 18.45 -9.44 -33.82
CA LEU A 654 17.91 -10.16 -32.66
C LEU A 654 18.81 -10.04 -31.42
N GLU A 655 20.15 -10.11 -31.56
CA GLU A 655 21.04 -9.87 -30.41
C GLU A 655 21.00 -8.42 -29.92
N LYS A 656 20.85 -7.43 -30.81
CA LYS A 656 20.66 -6.02 -30.40
C LYS A 656 19.32 -5.78 -29.69
N ALA A 657 18.25 -6.41 -30.16
CA ALA A 657 16.95 -6.36 -29.47
C ALA A 657 17.08 -6.94 -28.06
N LYS A 658 17.71 -8.13 -27.92
CA LYS A 658 18.01 -8.75 -26.62
C LYS A 658 18.86 -7.84 -25.73
N GLU A 659 19.95 -7.26 -26.26
CA GLU A 659 20.82 -6.34 -25.52
C GLU A 659 20.02 -5.16 -24.93
N LEU A 660 19.18 -4.51 -25.74
CA LEU A 660 18.34 -3.39 -25.31
C LEU A 660 17.29 -3.82 -24.26
N TYR A 661 16.60 -4.95 -24.45
CA TYR A 661 15.64 -5.46 -23.46
C TYR A 661 16.33 -5.83 -22.12
N THR A 662 17.50 -6.49 -22.18
CA THR A 662 18.25 -6.83 -20.96
C THR A 662 18.85 -5.62 -20.26
N LYS A 663 19.25 -4.56 -20.99
CA LYS A 663 19.63 -3.26 -20.40
C LYS A 663 18.48 -2.68 -19.59
N VAL A 664 17.25 -2.66 -20.15
CA VAL A 664 16.07 -2.15 -19.45
C VAL A 664 15.73 -2.99 -18.22
N LEU A 665 15.80 -4.32 -18.30
CA LEU A 665 15.58 -5.21 -17.14
C LEU A 665 16.63 -5.05 -16.04
N ALA A 666 17.88 -4.70 -16.40
CA ALA A 666 18.94 -4.40 -15.43
C ALA A 666 18.76 -3.04 -14.74
N GLN A 667 18.04 -2.09 -15.35
CA GLN A 667 17.64 -0.81 -14.75
C GLN A 667 16.34 -0.95 -13.95
N HIS A 668 15.37 -1.70 -14.47
CA HIS A 668 14.01 -1.87 -13.94
C HIS A 668 13.55 -3.33 -14.10
N SER A 669 13.84 -4.15 -13.09
CA SER A 669 13.55 -5.60 -13.10
C SER A 669 12.06 -5.94 -13.25
N ALA A 670 11.16 -5.05 -12.84
CA ALA A 670 9.70 -5.21 -12.96
C ALA A 670 9.14 -4.81 -14.35
N ASN A 671 9.97 -4.49 -15.35
CA ASN A 671 9.48 -4.00 -16.65
C ASN A 671 8.91 -5.14 -17.52
N LEU A 672 7.57 -5.26 -17.48
CA LEU A 672 6.79 -6.27 -18.20
C LEU A 672 7.00 -6.26 -19.72
N TYR A 673 7.14 -5.08 -20.33
CA TYR A 673 7.36 -4.93 -21.77
C TYR A 673 8.76 -5.42 -22.17
N ALA A 674 9.77 -5.16 -21.35
CA ALA A 674 11.14 -5.66 -21.55
C ALA A 674 11.23 -7.18 -21.40
N ALA A 675 10.54 -7.74 -20.40
CA ALA A 675 10.44 -9.19 -20.21
C ALA A 675 9.72 -9.88 -21.39
N ASN A 676 8.59 -9.33 -21.85
CA ASN A 676 7.87 -9.81 -23.03
C ASN A 676 8.73 -9.76 -24.31
N GLY A 677 9.40 -8.63 -24.59
CA GLY A 677 10.31 -8.51 -25.73
C GLY A 677 11.48 -9.51 -25.68
N ALA A 678 12.07 -9.72 -24.49
CA ALA A 678 13.11 -10.74 -24.30
C ALA A 678 12.57 -12.16 -24.53
N GLY A 679 11.38 -12.48 -24.02
CA GLY A 679 10.70 -13.76 -24.25
C GLY A 679 10.45 -14.05 -25.73
N VAL A 680 10.06 -13.04 -26.52
CA VAL A 680 9.90 -13.17 -27.98
C VAL A 680 11.24 -13.53 -28.64
N VAL A 681 12.35 -12.87 -28.27
CA VAL A 681 13.68 -13.18 -28.84
C VAL A 681 14.19 -14.57 -28.42
N PHE A 682 13.78 -15.10 -27.26
CA PHE A 682 14.04 -16.50 -26.91
C PHE A 682 13.18 -17.48 -27.73
N ALA A 683 11.92 -17.14 -28.02
CA ALA A 683 11.02 -17.97 -28.82
C ALA A 683 11.49 -18.08 -30.29
N GLU A 684 11.92 -16.98 -30.91
CA GLU A 684 12.53 -17.00 -32.26
C GLU A 684 13.83 -17.82 -32.31
N LYS A 685 14.56 -17.90 -31.19
CA LYS A 685 15.72 -18.79 -31.03
C LYS A 685 15.35 -20.23 -30.66
N GLY A 686 14.07 -20.59 -30.67
CA GLY A 686 13.57 -21.94 -30.36
C GLY A 686 13.63 -22.34 -28.88
N HIS A 687 13.90 -21.40 -27.96
CA HIS A 687 14.01 -21.67 -26.52
C HIS A 687 12.63 -21.59 -25.85
N PHE A 688 11.71 -22.46 -26.29
CA PHE A 688 10.29 -22.37 -25.96
C PHE A 688 9.97 -22.48 -24.47
N ASP A 689 10.67 -23.35 -23.72
CA ASP A 689 10.42 -23.53 -22.28
C ASP A 689 10.69 -22.27 -21.46
N VAL A 690 11.85 -21.64 -21.69
CA VAL A 690 12.25 -20.37 -21.07
C VAL A 690 11.28 -19.25 -21.47
N SER A 691 10.86 -19.24 -22.74
CA SER A 691 9.91 -18.25 -23.26
C SER A 691 8.53 -18.39 -22.61
N LYS A 692 8.04 -19.63 -22.44
CA LYS A 692 6.80 -19.98 -21.72
C LYS A 692 6.82 -19.46 -20.29
N ASP A 693 7.91 -19.68 -19.56
CA ASP A 693 8.03 -19.27 -18.15
C ASP A 693 8.05 -17.73 -18.02
N ILE A 694 8.79 -17.03 -18.90
CA ILE A 694 8.79 -15.57 -18.97
C ILE A 694 7.39 -15.02 -19.28
N PHE A 695 6.73 -15.53 -20.33
CA PHE A 695 5.39 -15.05 -20.70
C PHE A 695 4.34 -15.35 -19.63
N THR A 696 4.47 -16.44 -18.86
CA THR A 696 3.57 -16.75 -17.75
C THR A 696 3.70 -15.72 -16.62
N GLN A 697 4.93 -15.42 -16.18
CA GLN A 697 5.18 -14.39 -15.16
C GLN A 697 4.66 -13.00 -15.60
N VAL A 698 4.87 -12.64 -16.87
CA VAL A 698 4.35 -11.39 -17.43
C VAL A 698 2.82 -11.40 -17.53
N GLN A 699 2.19 -12.52 -17.90
CA GLN A 699 0.73 -12.66 -17.97
C GLN A 699 0.08 -12.48 -16.59
N GLU A 700 0.66 -13.09 -15.55
CA GLU A 700 0.19 -13.00 -14.16
C GLU A 700 0.28 -11.56 -13.66
N ALA A 701 1.45 -10.93 -13.77
CA ALA A 701 1.66 -9.54 -13.36
C ALA A 701 0.77 -8.55 -14.13
N ALA A 702 0.67 -8.69 -15.46
CA ALA A 702 -0.21 -7.85 -16.28
C ALA A 702 -1.70 -8.06 -15.95
N SER A 703 -2.10 -9.26 -15.49
CA SER A 703 -3.49 -9.54 -15.14
C SER A 703 -3.93 -8.93 -13.81
N GLY A 704 -3.00 -8.50 -12.95
CA GLY A 704 -3.30 -7.76 -11.72
C GLY A 704 -3.54 -6.26 -11.91
N GLY A 705 -3.11 -5.67 -13.03
CA GLY A 705 -3.22 -4.23 -13.27
C GLY A 705 -4.49 -3.83 -14.06
N ILE A 706 -5.32 -2.94 -13.50
CA ILE A 706 -6.54 -2.41 -14.16
C ILE A 706 -6.20 -1.75 -15.51
N PHE A 707 -5.10 -1.00 -15.56
CA PHE A 707 -4.64 -0.27 -16.74
C PHE A 707 -3.60 -1.02 -17.59
N VAL A 708 -3.10 -2.17 -17.13
CA VAL A 708 -2.04 -2.93 -17.81
C VAL A 708 -2.66 -3.92 -18.80
N GLN A 709 -3.01 -3.43 -19.99
CA GLN A 709 -3.56 -4.27 -21.05
C GLN A 709 -2.47 -4.72 -22.02
N MET A 710 -2.01 -5.96 -21.84
CA MET A 710 -1.01 -6.63 -22.69
C MET A 710 -1.64 -7.83 -23.44
N PRO A 711 -2.45 -7.62 -24.49
CA PRO A 711 -3.05 -8.70 -25.30
C PRO A 711 -2.01 -9.52 -26.06
N ASP A 712 -0.88 -8.88 -26.40
CA ASP A 712 0.29 -9.45 -27.05
C ASP A 712 0.90 -10.60 -26.25
N VAL A 713 1.00 -10.49 -24.91
CA VAL A 713 1.52 -11.56 -24.04
C VAL A 713 0.65 -12.82 -24.13
N TRP A 714 -0.68 -12.66 -24.21
CA TRP A 714 -1.59 -13.80 -24.37
C TRP A 714 -1.45 -14.47 -25.75
N ILE A 715 -1.18 -13.68 -26.79
CA ILE A 715 -0.92 -14.17 -28.15
C ILE A 715 0.44 -14.88 -28.22
N ASN A 716 1.48 -14.30 -27.60
CA ASN A 716 2.84 -14.86 -27.54
C ASN A 716 2.87 -16.18 -26.77
N LEU A 717 2.22 -16.24 -25.60
CA LEU A 717 2.08 -17.48 -24.84
C LEU A 717 1.28 -18.55 -25.60
N ALA A 718 0.25 -18.15 -26.35
CA ALA A 718 -0.51 -19.06 -27.22
C ALA A 718 0.32 -19.58 -28.40
N HIS A 719 1.17 -18.75 -29.02
CA HIS A 719 2.14 -19.19 -30.03
C HIS A 719 3.15 -20.19 -29.45
N VAL A 720 3.65 -19.98 -28.22
CA VAL A 720 4.57 -20.92 -27.55
C VAL A 720 3.87 -22.25 -27.23
N TYR A 721 2.63 -22.23 -26.69
CA TYR A 721 1.87 -23.48 -26.49
C TYR A 721 1.56 -24.21 -27.81
N PHE A 722 1.31 -23.48 -28.90
CA PHE A 722 1.15 -24.07 -30.24
C PHE A 722 2.45 -24.73 -30.74
N ALA A 723 3.60 -24.06 -30.57
CA ALA A 723 4.92 -24.61 -30.93
C ALA A 723 5.31 -25.84 -30.10
N LEU A 724 4.88 -25.89 -28.83
CA LEU A 724 5.01 -27.06 -27.93
C LEU A 724 3.94 -28.15 -28.18
N GLY A 725 3.07 -28.01 -29.19
CA GLY A 725 2.01 -28.96 -29.51
C GLY A 725 0.82 -29.00 -28.54
N ASN A 726 0.80 -28.16 -27.50
CA ASN A 726 -0.30 -28.10 -26.54
C ASN A 726 -1.42 -27.18 -27.04
N PHE A 727 -2.09 -27.62 -28.12
CA PHE A 727 -3.19 -26.91 -28.75
C PHE A 727 -4.33 -26.60 -27.77
N SER A 728 -4.54 -27.44 -26.76
CA SER A 728 -5.61 -27.25 -25.75
C SER A 728 -5.44 -25.98 -24.90
N LEU A 729 -4.20 -25.61 -24.58
CA LEU A 729 -3.88 -24.36 -23.88
C LEU A 729 -3.82 -23.17 -24.85
N ALA A 730 -3.25 -23.36 -26.04
CA ALA A 730 -3.23 -22.33 -27.08
C ALA A 730 -4.65 -21.82 -27.42
N VAL A 731 -5.61 -22.73 -27.65
CA VAL A 731 -7.04 -22.40 -27.87
C VAL A 731 -7.59 -21.54 -26.73
N LYS A 732 -7.36 -21.93 -25.46
CA LYS A 732 -7.83 -21.18 -24.29
C LYS A 732 -7.24 -19.77 -24.25
N MET A 733 -5.94 -19.62 -24.52
CA MET A 733 -5.28 -18.31 -24.47
C MET A 733 -5.77 -17.36 -25.57
N TYR A 734 -5.93 -17.82 -26.82
CA TYR A 734 -6.52 -17.00 -27.88
C TYR A 734 -7.99 -16.62 -27.59
N GLN A 735 -8.82 -17.57 -27.10
CA GLN A 735 -10.21 -17.30 -26.76
C GLN A 735 -10.35 -16.31 -25.59
N ASN A 736 -9.48 -16.41 -24.58
CA ASN A 736 -9.44 -15.46 -23.46
C ASN A 736 -8.98 -14.07 -23.92
N CYS A 737 -7.97 -13.98 -24.80
CA CYS A 737 -7.50 -12.72 -25.37
C CYS A 737 -8.60 -12.01 -26.18
N LEU A 738 -9.25 -12.74 -27.10
CA LEU A 738 -10.40 -12.25 -27.89
C LEU A 738 -11.55 -11.73 -27.02
N ARG A 739 -11.82 -12.41 -25.89
CA ARG A 739 -12.88 -12.03 -24.95
C ARG A 739 -12.51 -10.83 -24.08
N LYS A 740 -11.27 -10.76 -23.58
CA LYS A 740 -10.81 -9.75 -22.60
C LYS A 740 -10.49 -8.39 -23.24
N PHE A 741 -9.93 -8.37 -24.45
CA PHE A 741 -9.37 -7.14 -25.03
C PHE A 741 -10.05 -6.68 -26.33
N PHE A 742 -10.67 -7.59 -27.08
CA PHE A 742 -11.14 -7.33 -28.45
C PHE A 742 -12.65 -7.55 -28.65
N TYR A 743 -13.44 -7.70 -27.59
CA TYR A 743 -14.89 -7.92 -27.66
C TYR A 743 -15.33 -8.97 -28.70
N ASN A 744 -14.51 -10.01 -28.90
CA ASN A 744 -14.69 -11.06 -29.92
C ASN A 744 -14.59 -10.63 -31.41
N THR A 745 -14.11 -9.43 -31.75
CA THR A 745 -14.13 -8.88 -33.14
C THR A 745 -12.81 -8.94 -33.92
N ASP A 746 -11.67 -9.29 -33.32
CA ASP A 746 -10.39 -9.30 -34.06
C ASP A 746 -10.23 -10.48 -35.02
N SER A 747 -10.01 -10.20 -36.31
CA SER A 747 -9.89 -11.21 -37.37
C SER A 747 -8.55 -11.94 -37.41
N GLN A 748 -7.47 -11.34 -36.88
CA GLN A 748 -6.11 -11.89 -36.93
C GLN A 748 -5.90 -12.97 -35.85
N ILE A 749 -6.40 -12.72 -34.64
CA ILE A 749 -6.39 -13.70 -33.54
C ILE A 749 -7.36 -14.84 -33.84
N LEU A 750 -8.48 -14.58 -34.52
CA LEU A 750 -9.35 -15.64 -35.06
C LEU A 750 -8.62 -16.51 -36.10
N LEU A 751 -7.71 -15.96 -36.90
CA LEU A 751 -6.88 -16.76 -37.82
C LEU A 751 -5.86 -17.63 -37.05
N TYR A 752 -5.20 -17.12 -36.00
CA TYR A 752 -4.32 -17.94 -35.17
C TYR A 752 -5.07 -19.06 -34.43
N LEU A 753 -6.26 -18.75 -33.90
CA LEU A 753 -7.17 -19.73 -33.30
C LEU A 753 -7.62 -20.80 -34.32
N ALA A 754 -7.99 -20.39 -35.53
CA ALA A 754 -8.37 -21.32 -36.60
C ALA A 754 -7.22 -22.26 -37.00
N ARG A 755 -5.99 -21.75 -37.11
CA ARG A 755 -4.79 -22.57 -37.37
C ARG A 755 -4.51 -23.55 -36.23
N THR A 756 -4.72 -23.13 -34.99
CA THR A 756 -4.62 -24.01 -33.81
C THR A 756 -5.66 -25.13 -33.86
N HIS A 757 -6.92 -24.83 -34.22
CA HIS A 757 -7.94 -25.85 -34.43
C HIS A 757 -7.66 -26.77 -35.64
N TYR A 758 -6.93 -26.29 -36.65
CA TYR A 758 -6.56 -27.08 -37.83
C TYR A 758 -5.48 -28.13 -37.52
N GLU A 759 -4.39 -27.74 -36.84
CA GLU A 759 -3.35 -28.69 -36.40
C GLU A 759 -3.85 -29.63 -35.28
N ALA A 760 -4.84 -29.22 -34.49
CA ALA A 760 -5.54 -30.07 -33.52
C ALA A 760 -6.61 -30.99 -34.14
N GLU A 761 -6.75 -31.02 -35.47
CA GLU A 761 -7.78 -31.77 -36.23
C GLU A 761 -9.24 -31.46 -35.84
N GLN A 762 -9.49 -30.29 -35.24
CA GLN A 762 -10.82 -29.82 -34.80
C GLN A 762 -11.56 -29.11 -35.96
N TRP A 763 -11.78 -29.85 -37.05
CA TRP A 763 -12.25 -29.34 -38.34
C TRP A 763 -13.51 -28.46 -38.28
N GLN A 764 -14.50 -28.85 -37.45
CA GLN A 764 -15.75 -28.09 -37.32
C GLN A 764 -15.53 -26.71 -36.67
N ASP A 765 -14.72 -26.64 -35.62
CA ASP A 765 -14.48 -25.39 -34.89
C ASP A 765 -13.47 -24.50 -35.61
N CYS A 766 -12.51 -25.10 -36.33
CA CYS A 766 -11.71 -24.42 -37.33
C CYS A 766 -12.60 -23.71 -38.37
N LYS A 767 -13.55 -24.43 -38.98
CA LYS A 767 -14.51 -23.86 -39.94
C LYS A 767 -15.37 -22.74 -39.33
N LYS A 768 -15.95 -22.94 -38.13
CA LYS A 768 -16.74 -21.90 -37.44
C LYS A 768 -15.92 -20.63 -37.21
N THR A 769 -14.67 -20.79 -36.77
CA THR A 769 -13.75 -19.69 -36.48
C THR A 769 -13.38 -18.91 -37.75
N LEU A 770 -13.07 -19.61 -38.84
CA LEU A 770 -12.78 -18.96 -40.14
C LEU A 770 -14.00 -18.25 -40.73
N LEU A 771 -15.20 -18.84 -40.66
CA LEU A 771 -16.42 -18.16 -41.13
C LEU A 771 -16.70 -16.87 -40.35
N ARG A 772 -16.45 -16.86 -39.02
CA ARG A 772 -16.53 -15.65 -38.19
C ARG A 772 -15.45 -14.63 -38.56
N ALA A 773 -14.22 -15.06 -38.81
CA ALA A 773 -13.15 -14.17 -39.28
C ALA A 773 -13.46 -13.54 -40.67
N ILE A 774 -14.04 -14.32 -41.58
CA ILE A 774 -14.51 -13.85 -42.90
C ILE A 774 -15.69 -12.87 -42.76
N HIS A 775 -16.58 -13.05 -41.79
CA HIS A 775 -17.66 -12.09 -41.53
C HIS A 775 -17.13 -10.73 -41.05
N LEU A 776 -16.08 -10.74 -40.22
CA LEU A 776 -15.42 -9.53 -39.70
C LEU A 776 -14.51 -8.85 -40.73
N ALA A 777 -13.82 -9.62 -41.58
CA ALA A 777 -12.95 -9.11 -42.64
C ALA A 777 -13.29 -9.72 -44.03
N PRO A 778 -14.44 -9.38 -44.65
CA PRO A 778 -14.89 -10.04 -45.88
C PRO A 778 -13.94 -9.88 -47.06
N SER A 779 -13.17 -8.79 -47.11
CA SER A 779 -12.18 -8.48 -48.15
C SER A 779 -10.89 -9.32 -48.05
N ASN A 780 -10.66 -10.04 -46.94
CA ASN A 780 -9.44 -10.82 -46.77
C ASN A 780 -9.53 -12.17 -47.50
N TYR A 781 -8.92 -12.24 -48.69
CA TYR A 781 -8.90 -13.42 -49.55
C TYR A 781 -8.17 -14.63 -48.93
N ALA A 782 -7.22 -14.41 -48.01
CA ALA A 782 -6.50 -15.51 -47.36
C ALA A 782 -7.41 -16.31 -46.42
N LEU A 783 -8.27 -15.64 -45.63
CA LEU A 783 -9.26 -16.32 -44.79
C LEU A 783 -10.22 -17.18 -45.61
N ARG A 784 -10.61 -16.71 -46.81
CA ARG A 784 -11.44 -17.47 -47.76
C ARG A 784 -10.71 -18.71 -48.29
N PHE A 785 -9.43 -18.57 -48.65
CA PHE A 785 -8.60 -19.70 -49.12
C PHE A 785 -8.44 -20.77 -48.02
N ASP A 786 -8.04 -20.36 -46.81
CA ASP A 786 -7.88 -21.25 -45.66
C ASP A 786 -9.19 -22.00 -45.35
N ALA A 787 -10.35 -21.32 -45.42
CA ALA A 787 -11.65 -21.97 -45.25
C ALA A 787 -11.96 -23.03 -46.33
N GLY A 788 -11.57 -22.80 -47.58
CA GLY A 788 -11.68 -23.79 -48.66
C GLY A 788 -10.81 -25.03 -48.41
N VAL A 789 -9.58 -24.84 -47.94
CA VAL A 789 -8.64 -25.93 -47.60
C VAL A 789 -9.17 -26.78 -46.44
N VAL A 790 -9.76 -26.14 -45.42
CA VAL A 790 -10.41 -26.84 -44.28
C VAL A 790 -11.58 -27.70 -44.75
N MET A 791 -12.48 -27.14 -45.58
CA MET A 791 -13.61 -27.90 -46.15
C MET A 791 -13.14 -29.10 -46.98
N GLN A 792 -12.07 -28.93 -47.77
CA GLN A 792 -11.45 -30.00 -48.55
C GLN A 792 -10.89 -31.12 -47.66
N LYS A 793 -10.05 -30.80 -46.66
CA LYS A 793 -9.45 -31.80 -45.76
C LYS A 793 -10.50 -32.55 -44.94
N PHE A 794 -11.45 -31.84 -44.33
CA PHE A 794 -12.54 -32.43 -43.56
C PHE A 794 -13.34 -33.45 -44.38
N SER A 795 -13.64 -33.10 -45.63
CA SER A 795 -14.39 -33.97 -46.53
C SER A 795 -13.57 -35.19 -46.97
N ALA A 796 -12.28 -35.02 -47.25
CA ALA A 796 -11.37 -36.11 -47.60
C ALA A 796 -11.27 -37.15 -46.46
N LEU A 797 -11.04 -36.70 -45.22
CA LEU A 797 -10.96 -37.57 -44.04
C LEU A 797 -12.29 -38.28 -43.76
N THR A 798 -13.42 -37.58 -43.88
CA THR A 798 -14.74 -38.18 -43.66
C THR A 798 -15.07 -39.26 -44.70
N LEU A 799 -14.58 -39.14 -45.93
CA LEU A 799 -14.69 -40.16 -46.98
C LEU A 799 -13.75 -41.38 -46.77
N GLN A 800 -12.72 -41.25 -45.94
CA GLN A 800 -11.78 -42.34 -45.62
C GLN A 800 -12.28 -43.25 -44.47
N LYS A 801 -13.25 -42.81 -43.65
CA LYS A 801 -13.83 -43.63 -42.56
C LYS A 801 -14.41 -44.95 -43.08
N GLU A 802 -14.19 -46.06 -42.38
CA GLU A 802 -14.75 -47.36 -42.76
C GLU A 802 -16.29 -47.41 -42.67
N LYS A 803 -16.85 -46.85 -41.59
CA LYS A 803 -18.29 -46.71 -41.37
C LYS A 803 -18.68 -45.23 -41.48
N ARG A 804 -19.76 -44.96 -42.21
CA ARG A 804 -20.27 -43.62 -42.54
C ARG A 804 -21.79 -43.62 -42.47
N THR A 805 -22.38 -42.61 -41.83
CA THR A 805 -23.83 -42.37 -41.91
C THR A 805 -24.19 -41.68 -43.23
N ALA A 806 -25.44 -41.84 -43.68
CA ALA A 806 -25.91 -41.14 -44.87
C ALA A 806 -25.84 -39.61 -44.70
N ASP A 807 -26.11 -39.09 -43.49
CA ASP A 807 -26.05 -37.66 -43.19
C ASP A 807 -24.62 -37.08 -43.16
N GLU A 808 -23.62 -37.81 -42.64
CA GLU A 808 -22.22 -37.41 -42.80
C GLU A 808 -21.84 -37.27 -44.28
N VAL A 809 -22.30 -38.18 -45.14
CA VAL A 809 -21.98 -38.10 -46.58
C VAL A 809 -22.80 -37.00 -47.28
N ARG A 810 -24.07 -36.77 -46.91
CA ARG A 810 -24.86 -35.60 -47.37
C ARG A 810 -24.14 -34.30 -47.04
N LEU A 811 -23.60 -34.19 -45.82
CA LEU A 811 -22.80 -33.03 -45.39
C LEU A 811 -21.52 -32.89 -46.22
N THR A 812 -20.71 -33.95 -46.43
CA THR A 812 -19.47 -33.82 -47.23
C THR A 812 -19.72 -33.41 -48.69
N VAL A 813 -20.82 -33.86 -49.31
CA VAL A 813 -21.20 -33.41 -50.66
C VAL A 813 -21.53 -31.91 -50.68
N SER A 814 -22.17 -31.38 -49.62
CA SER A 814 -22.43 -29.95 -49.45
C SER A 814 -21.15 -29.15 -49.21
N GLU A 815 -20.27 -29.62 -48.31
CA GLU A 815 -18.98 -28.98 -47.99
C GLU A 815 -18.06 -28.92 -49.22
N LEU A 816 -17.91 -30.02 -49.97
CA LEU A 816 -17.14 -30.02 -51.22
C LEU A 816 -17.76 -29.09 -52.28
N GLY A 817 -19.09 -29.03 -52.37
CA GLY A 817 -19.78 -28.08 -53.24
C GLY A 817 -19.51 -26.61 -52.88
N ASN A 818 -19.37 -26.32 -51.59
CA ASN A 818 -19.00 -24.99 -51.09
C ASN A 818 -17.50 -24.70 -51.29
N ALA A 819 -16.61 -25.67 -51.03
CA ALA A 819 -15.17 -25.54 -51.29
C ALA A 819 -14.88 -25.22 -52.77
N VAL A 820 -15.50 -25.96 -53.70
CA VAL A 820 -15.41 -25.69 -55.14
C VAL A 820 -15.93 -24.29 -55.48
N ARG A 821 -16.98 -23.80 -54.79
CA ARG A 821 -17.51 -22.45 -55.00
C ARG A 821 -16.52 -21.37 -54.52
N VAL A 822 -15.93 -21.54 -53.34
CA VAL A 822 -14.96 -20.60 -52.75
C VAL A 822 -13.68 -20.53 -53.59
N PHE A 823 -13.08 -21.68 -53.94
CA PHE A 823 -11.89 -21.70 -54.79
C PHE A 823 -12.18 -21.14 -56.21
N LYS A 824 -13.35 -21.43 -56.80
CA LYS A 824 -13.76 -20.80 -58.07
C LYS A 824 -13.98 -19.30 -57.95
N GLN A 825 -14.48 -18.79 -56.82
CA GLN A 825 -14.61 -17.34 -56.61
C GLN A 825 -13.23 -16.67 -56.52
N LEU A 826 -12.26 -17.31 -55.87
CA LEU A 826 -10.87 -16.83 -55.83
C LEU A 826 -10.23 -16.83 -57.22
N SER A 827 -10.31 -17.96 -57.94
CA SER A 827 -9.83 -18.10 -59.34
C SER A 827 -10.50 -17.08 -60.29
N ALA A 828 -11.83 -16.95 -60.28
CA ALA A 828 -12.54 -15.97 -61.11
C ALA A 828 -12.25 -14.50 -60.74
N SER A 829 -11.81 -14.23 -59.50
CA SER A 829 -11.38 -12.89 -59.07
C SER A 829 -9.92 -12.54 -59.42
N ALA A 830 -9.17 -13.46 -60.03
CA ALA A 830 -7.74 -13.27 -60.32
C ALA A 830 -7.44 -12.21 -61.40
N ALA A 831 -8.45 -11.77 -62.18
CA ALA A 831 -8.29 -10.97 -63.40
C ALA A 831 -7.73 -9.52 -63.24
N SER A 832 -7.19 -9.13 -62.08
CA SER A 832 -6.46 -7.87 -61.90
C SER A 832 -5.60 -7.81 -60.62
N ASN A 833 -6.20 -8.00 -59.45
CA ASN A 833 -5.59 -7.52 -58.19
C ASN A 833 -4.94 -8.59 -57.29
N LEU A 834 -5.08 -9.90 -57.59
CA LEU A 834 -4.70 -10.95 -56.63
C LEU A 834 -3.21 -11.33 -56.65
N HIS A 835 -2.47 -10.98 -57.70
CA HIS A 835 -1.05 -11.33 -57.85
C HIS A 835 -0.15 -10.70 -56.77
N PHE A 836 -0.60 -9.60 -56.16
CA PHE A 836 0.02 -8.91 -55.02
C PHE A 836 -0.09 -9.70 -53.70
N TYR A 837 -1.11 -10.55 -53.56
CA TYR A 837 -1.36 -11.33 -52.34
C TYR A 837 -0.72 -12.73 -52.36
N GLY A 838 0.17 -13.01 -53.32
CA GLY A 838 0.95 -14.26 -53.37
C GLY A 838 0.19 -15.51 -53.81
N PHE A 839 -1.06 -15.38 -54.29
CA PHE A 839 -1.85 -16.49 -54.79
C PHE A 839 -1.43 -16.90 -56.21
N ASP A 840 -1.23 -18.20 -56.40
CA ASP A 840 -0.88 -18.84 -57.67
C ASP A 840 -2.14 -19.51 -58.24
N GLU A 841 -2.65 -18.96 -59.34
CA GLU A 841 -3.86 -19.43 -60.04
C GLU A 841 -3.83 -20.94 -60.31
N LYS A 842 -2.67 -21.47 -60.72
CA LYS A 842 -2.48 -22.90 -61.03
C LYS A 842 -2.61 -23.79 -59.80
N LYS A 843 -2.29 -23.29 -58.61
CA LYS A 843 -2.50 -24.02 -57.34
C LYS A 843 -3.96 -23.97 -56.91
N ILE A 844 -4.65 -22.84 -57.12
CA ILE A 844 -6.09 -22.75 -56.84
C ILE A 844 -6.85 -23.74 -57.74
N ASP A 845 -6.50 -23.82 -59.03
CA ASP A 845 -7.18 -24.72 -59.95
C ASP A 845 -6.93 -26.22 -59.66
N THR A 846 -5.73 -26.63 -59.19
CA THR A 846 -5.55 -28.03 -58.73
C THR A 846 -6.36 -28.35 -57.47
N HIS A 847 -6.52 -27.39 -56.55
CA HIS A 847 -7.49 -27.52 -55.44
C HIS A 847 -8.93 -27.66 -55.95
N VAL A 848 -9.34 -26.88 -56.96
CA VAL A 848 -10.67 -26.99 -57.61
C VAL A 848 -10.86 -28.38 -58.24
N GLU A 849 -9.87 -28.91 -58.96
CA GLU A 849 -9.96 -30.22 -59.62
C GLU A 849 -10.01 -31.38 -58.62
N TYR A 850 -9.14 -31.36 -57.61
CA TYR A 850 -9.15 -32.36 -56.54
C TYR A 850 -10.49 -32.38 -55.79
N CYS A 851 -11.07 -31.20 -55.51
CA CYS A 851 -12.40 -31.12 -54.90
C CYS A 851 -13.52 -31.66 -55.81
N LYS A 852 -13.47 -31.48 -57.14
CA LYS A 852 -14.43 -32.12 -58.07
C LYS A 852 -14.36 -33.64 -57.98
N HIS A 853 -13.16 -34.21 -58.02
CA HIS A 853 -12.93 -35.66 -57.96
C HIS A 853 -13.43 -36.27 -56.64
N LEU A 854 -13.14 -35.62 -55.50
CA LEU A 854 -13.71 -36.02 -54.21
C LEU A 854 -15.25 -35.93 -54.18
N LEU A 855 -15.84 -34.92 -54.82
CA LEU A 855 -17.29 -34.73 -54.86
C LEU A 855 -17.98 -35.82 -55.69
N GLU A 856 -17.37 -36.28 -56.76
CA GLU A 856 -17.85 -37.43 -57.55
C GLU A 856 -17.77 -38.73 -56.74
N ALA A 857 -16.66 -38.99 -56.04
CA ALA A 857 -16.54 -40.13 -55.13
C ALA A 857 -17.58 -40.07 -53.99
N ALA A 858 -17.78 -38.89 -53.39
CA ALA A 858 -18.78 -38.65 -52.34
C ALA A 858 -20.20 -38.94 -52.82
N ARG A 859 -20.56 -38.58 -54.06
CA ARG A 859 -21.87 -38.90 -54.67
C ARG A 859 -22.09 -40.40 -54.87
N VAL A 860 -21.03 -41.17 -55.15
CA VAL A 860 -21.13 -42.64 -55.24
C VAL A 860 -21.31 -43.25 -53.85
N HIS A 861 -20.53 -42.81 -52.86
CA HIS A 861 -20.70 -43.24 -51.48
C HIS A 861 -22.06 -42.86 -50.89
N LEU A 862 -22.62 -41.69 -51.26
CA LEU A 862 -23.95 -41.27 -50.82
C LEU A 862 -25.03 -42.25 -51.28
N LYS A 863 -25.05 -42.61 -52.57
CA LYS A 863 -26.00 -43.59 -53.11
C LYS A 863 -25.91 -44.95 -52.42
N ASN A 864 -24.70 -45.39 -52.09
CA ASN A 864 -24.50 -46.64 -51.36
C ASN A 864 -25.02 -46.54 -49.92
N ALA A 865 -24.69 -45.46 -49.20
CA ALA A 865 -25.16 -45.23 -47.83
C ALA A 865 -26.69 -45.07 -47.76
N GLU A 866 -27.30 -44.34 -48.69
CA GLU A 866 -28.77 -44.18 -48.78
C GLU A 866 -29.45 -45.51 -49.15
N HIS A 867 -28.84 -46.35 -50.00
CA HIS A 867 -29.37 -47.67 -50.29
C HIS A 867 -29.27 -48.63 -49.09
N GLU A 868 -28.18 -48.57 -48.31
CA GLU A 868 -28.06 -49.34 -47.06
C GLU A 868 -29.04 -48.83 -45.99
N GLU A 869 -29.23 -47.52 -45.87
CA GLU A 869 -30.18 -46.88 -44.97
C GLU A 869 -31.63 -47.25 -45.34
N GLN A 870 -31.99 -47.21 -46.62
CA GLN A 870 -33.28 -47.71 -47.15
C GLN A 870 -33.46 -49.21 -46.89
N LYS A 871 -32.42 -50.02 -47.15
CA LYS A 871 -32.45 -51.48 -46.91
C LYS A 871 -32.59 -51.81 -45.44
N ASN A 872 -32.06 -51.00 -44.54
CA ASN A 872 -32.23 -51.16 -43.09
C ASN A 872 -33.59 -50.63 -42.60
N ARG A 873 -34.10 -49.51 -43.14
CA ARG A 873 -35.49 -49.07 -42.92
C ARG A 873 -36.49 -50.13 -43.37
N HIS A 874 -36.39 -50.63 -44.60
CA HIS A 874 -37.27 -51.68 -45.12
C HIS A 874 -37.15 -53.00 -44.35
N LYS A 875 -35.97 -53.36 -43.80
CA LYS A 875 -35.86 -54.47 -42.84
C LYS A 875 -36.63 -54.21 -41.54
N GLN A 876 -36.51 -53.01 -40.95
CA GLN A 876 -37.22 -52.64 -39.72
C GLN A 876 -38.74 -52.55 -39.95
N GLU A 877 -39.17 -52.02 -41.09
CA GLU A 877 -40.57 -51.99 -41.54
C GLU A 877 -41.11 -53.40 -41.79
N ALA A 878 -40.36 -54.25 -42.49
CA ALA A 878 -40.74 -55.65 -42.71
C ALA A 878 -40.79 -56.45 -41.40
N LEU A 879 -39.88 -56.21 -40.45
CA LEU A 879 -39.94 -56.81 -39.11
C LEU A 879 -41.16 -56.33 -38.32
N ARG A 880 -41.49 -55.03 -38.36
CA ARG A 880 -42.74 -54.49 -37.78
C ARG A 880 -43.98 -55.10 -38.44
N GLN A 881 -44.02 -55.18 -39.76
CA GLN A 881 -45.13 -55.78 -40.50
C GLN A 881 -45.25 -57.29 -40.24
N MET A 882 -44.14 -58.02 -40.13
CA MET A 882 -44.16 -59.44 -39.75
C MET A 882 -44.69 -59.64 -38.32
N ALA A 883 -44.28 -58.82 -37.36
CA ALA A 883 -44.82 -58.87 -36.00
C ALA A 883 -46.34 -58.62 -35.97
N LEU A 884 -46.80 -57.56 -36.63
CA LEU A 884 -48.23 -57.23 -36.76
C LEU A 884 -49.02 -58.33 -37.50
N ALA A 885 -48.43 -58.92 -38.54
CA ALA A 885 -49.04 -60.00 -39.32
C ALA A 885 -49.09 -61.34 -38.55
N GLU A 886 -48.07 -61.65 -37.73
CA GLU A 886 -48.10 -62.83 -36.85
C GLU A 886 -49.16 -62.66 -35.75
N GLU A 887 -49.28 -61.47 -35.16
CA GLU A 887 -50.31 -61.16 -34.18
C GLU A 887 -51.72 -61.23 -34.79
N ALA A 888 -51.93 -60.63 -35.97
CA ALA A 888 -53.19 -60.73 -36.71
C ALA A 888 -53.51 -62.19 -37.11
N ARG A 889 -52.49 -62.98 -37.47
CA ARG A 889 -52.63 -64.39 -37.80
C ARG A 889 -53.04 -65.23 -36.60
N ARG A 890 -52.47 -65.01 -35.40
CA ARG A 890 -52.91 -65.66 -34.15
C ARG A 890 -54.40 -65.39 -33.91
N LYS A 891 -54.81 -64.11 -33.94
CA LYS A 891 -56.21 -63.69 -33.79
C LYS A 891 -57.14 -64.36 -34.83
N ALA A 892 -56.69 -64.51 -36.08
CA ALA A 892 -57.44 -65.17 -37.14
C ALA A 892 -57.52 -66.71 -36.99
N GLU A 893 -56.46 -67.37 -36.51
CA GLU A 893 -56.46 -68.81 -36.25
C GLU A 893 -57.35 -69.15 -35.03
N GLU A 894 -57.36 -68.31 -34.00
CA GLU A 894 -58.29 -68.41 -32.86
C GLU A 894 -59.76 -68.24 -33.30
N GLN A 895 -60.07 -67.21 -34.11
CA GLN A 895 -61.41 -67.02 -34.67
C GLN A 895 -61.85 -68.18 -35.57
N ARG A 896 -60.96 -68.72 -36.42
CA ARG A 896 -61.26 -69.90 -37.23
C ARG A 896 -61.53 -71.14 -36.38
N LYS A 897 -60.76 -71.36 -35.33
CA LYS A 897 -60.96 -72.48 -34.39
C LYS A 897 -62.32 -72.37 -33.67
N PHE A 898 -62.68 -71.17 -33.22
CA PHE A 898 -63.99 -70.89 -32.63
C PHE A 898 -65.15 -71.16 -33.62
N GLN A 899 -65.03 -70.71 -34.88
CA GLN A 899 -66.03 -71.02 -35.92
C GLN A 899 -66.11 -72.51 -36.24
N LEU A 900 -64.99 -73.23 -36.27
CA LEU A 900 -64.95 -74.67 -36.53
C LEU A 900 -65.63 -75.44 -35.40
N GLU A 901 -65.34 -75.13 -34.14
CA GLU A 901 -66.05 -75.70 -32.99
C GLU A 901 -67.55 -75.41 -33.02
N ARG A 902 -67.96 -74.22 -33.48
CA ARG A 902 -69.38 -73.88 -33.62
C ARG A 902 -70.06 -74.75 -34.68
N ARG A 903 -69.42 -74.96 -35.84
CA ARG A 903 -69.93 -75.86 -36.89
C ARG A 903 -69.98 -77.32 -36.43
N MET A 904 -68.95 -77.81 -35.73
CA MET A 904 -68.95 -79.15 -35.15
C MET A 904 -70.15 -79.36 -34.22
N ARG A 905 -70.45 -78.41 -33.32
CA ARG A 905 -71.65 -78.47 -32.45
C ARG A 905 -72.96 -78.38 -33.25
N GLU A 906 -73.01 -77.55 -34.29
CA GLU A 906 -74.19 -77.44 -35.16
C GLU A 906 -74.44 -78.71 -35.98
N ASP A 907 -73.39 -79.41 -36.41
CA ASP A 907 -73.45 -80.66 -37.17
C ASP A 907 -73.64 -81.90 -36.27
N GLU A 908 -73.11 -81.92 -35.05
CA GLU A 908 -73.52 -82.87 -34.00
C GLU A 908 -75.03 -82.73 -33.71
N LEU A 909 -75.54 -81.50 -33.58
CA LEU A 909 -76.98 -81.22 -33.45
C LEU A 909 -77.80 -81.54 -34.71
N LYS A 910 -77.18 -81.73 -35.89
CA LYS A 910 -77.85 -82.31 -37.07
C LYS A 910 -77.81 -83.82 -37.05
N GLN A 911 -76.67 -84.44 -36.67
CA GLN A 911 -76.56 -85.89 -36.55
C GLN A 911 -77.49 -86.44 -35.46
N VAL A 912 -77.64 -85.77 -34.32
CA VAL A 912 -78.62 -86.16 -33.29
C VAL A 912 -80.05 -86.08 -33.84
N ARG A 913 -80.45 -84.97 -34.47
CA ARG A 913 -81.78 -84.87 -35.11
C ARG A 913 -82.00 -85.86 -36.24
N GLN A 914 -80.97 -86.17 -37.03
CA GLN A 914 -81.05 -87.21 -38.06
C GLN A 914 -81.10 -88.61 -37.44
N GLN A 915 -80.50 -88.84 -36.28
CA GLN A 915 -80.66 -90.08 -35.51
C GLN A 915 -82.06 -90.17 -34.87
N GLU A 916 -82.66 -89.06 -34.42
CA GLU A 916 -84.05 -88.99 -33.94
C GLU A 916 -85.06 -89.21 -35.07
N GLU A 917 -84.91 -88.52 -36.21
CA GLU A 917 -85.70 -88.76 -37.42
C GLU A 917 -85.51 -90.19 -37.95
N HIS A 918 -84.29 -90.73 -37.88
CA HIS A 918 -84.03 -92.12 -38.24
C HIS A 918 -84.67 -93.07 -37.22
N PHE A 919 -84.71 -92.73 -35.93
CA PHE A 919 -85.43 -93.48 -34.90
C PHE A 919 -86.93 -93.47 -35.11
N GLU A 920 -87.55 -92.35 -35.52
CA GLU A 920 -88.97 -92.30 -35.90
C GLU A 920 -89.25 -93.07 -37.19
N ARG A 921 -88.39 -92.96 -38.22
CA ARG A 921 -88.50 -93.80 -39.42
C ARG A 921 -88.31 -95.30 -39.10
N ILE A 922 -87.45 -95.63 -38.14
CA ILE A 922 -87.30 -96.98 -37.56
C ILE A 922 -88.57 -97.38 -36.80
N LYS A 923 -89.21 -96.47 -36.06
CA LYS A 923 -90.48 -96.69 -35.32
C LYS A 923 -91.65 -96.97 -36.26
N GLU A 924 -91.67 -96.36 -37.45
CA GLU A 924 -92.64 -96.66 -38.50
C GLU A 924 -92.30 -97.96 -39.26
N GLN A 925 -91.03 -98.16 -39.65
CA GLN A 925 -90.61 -99.35 -40.40
C GLN A 925 -90.51 -100.63 -39.55
N TRP A 926 -90.39 -100.54 -38.22
CA TRP A 926 -90.49 -101.69 -37.30
C TRP A 926 -91.90 -102.26 -37.16
N LYS A 927 -92.92 -101.69 -37.84
CA LYS A 927 -94.23 -102.34 -37.99
C LYS A 927 -94.21 -103.56 -38.93
N SER A 928 -93.21 -103.67 -39.83
CA SER A 928 -92.92 -104.89 -40.61
C SER A 928 -91.59 -104.77 -41.41
N SER A 929 -90.39 -104.80 -40.82
CA SER A 929 -89.70 -105.89 -40.08
C SER A 929 -89.02 -106.99 -40.94
N THR A 930 -87.86 -106.68 -41.55
CA THR A 930 -86.95 -107.71 -42.11
C THR A 930 -85.48 -107.31 -41.90
N SER A 931 -84.65 -108.17 -41.29
CA SER A 931 -83.27 -107.82 -40.92
C SER A 931 -82.29 -109.01 -40.96
N ALA A 932 -81.43 -109.07 -41.98
CA ALA A 932 -80.34 -110.04 -42.17
C ALA A 932 -79.41 -109.57 -43.32
N SER A 933 -78.10 -109.84 -43.38
CA SER A 933 -77.17 -110.38 -42.39
C SER A 933 -75.71 -110.08 -42.79
N LYS A 934 -74.80 -110.21 -41.82
CA LYS A 934 -73.32 -110.11 -41.88
C LYS A 934 -72.67 -110.95 -43.01
N ARG A 935 -71.69 -110.38 -43.71
CA ARG A 935 -70.29 -110.88 -43.98
C ARG A 935 -69.62 -109.94 -45.01
N ARG A 936 -68.36 -109.45 -44.89
CA ARG A 936 -67.03 -109.98 -44.46
C ARG A 936 -66.21 -110.50 -45.66
N ASP A 937 -64.91 -110.20 -45.65
CA ASP A 937 -63.85 -110.42 -46.68
C ASP A 937 -63.86 -109.34 -47.80
N ARG A 938 -62.72 -108.86 -48.33
CA ARG A 938 -61.29 -108.99 -47.91
C ARG A 938 -60.43 -107.89 -48.56
N SER A 939 -59.34 -107.52 -47.88
CA SER A 939 -58.08 -106.88 -48.37
C SER A 939 -58.00 -106.33 -49.81
N GLU A 940 -57.75 -105.01 -49.97
CA GLU A 940 -56.54 -104.41 -50.59
C GLU A 940 -56.63 -102.86 -50.62
N VAL A 941 -55.49 -102.19 -50.78
CA VAL A 941 -55.28 -100.73 -51.02
C VAL A 941 -55.67 -99.76 -49.88
N ASP A 942 -55.42 -98.47 -50.15
CA ASP A 942 -55.62 -97.21 -49.41
C ASP A 942 -54.61 -96.93 -48.27
N ASP A 943 -53.96 -95.76 -48.16
CA ASP A 943 -54.37 -94.33 -48.26
C ASP A 943 -55.29 -93.90 -47.08
N GLU A 944 -55.13 -92.75 -46.43
CA GLU A 944 -53.99 -91.81 -46.30
C GLU A 944 -54.21 -90.97 -45.00
N ASP A 945 -53.16 -90.31 -44.47
CA ASP A 945 -53.26 -89.25 -43.43
C ASP A 945 -53.96 -89.64 -42.09
N GLY A 946 -54.29 -88.66 -41.21
CA GLY A 946 -55.41 -88.80 -40.26
C GLY A 946 -55.20 -88.44 -38.78
N GLY A 947 -53.99 -88.08 -38.32
CA GLY A 947 -53.75 -87.61 -36.93
C GLY A 947 -54.17 -88.61 -35.81
N HIS A 948 -54.63 -88.20 -34.62
CA HIS A 948 -54.59 -86.87 -33.98
C HIS A 948 -54.71 -87.04 -32.43
N ASN A 949 -53.93 -86.28 -31.63
CA ASN A 949 -53.83 -86.38 -30.16
C ASN A 949 -53.21 -87.73 -29.67
N GLU A 950 -52.31 -87.77 -28.68
CA GLU A 950 -52.55 -87.30 -27.31
C GLU A 950 -51.38 -86.59 -26.59
N LYS A 951 -51.81 -85.71 -25.68
CA LYS A 951 -51.34 -85.50 -24.30
C LYS A 951 -50.18 -86.40 -23.78
N ARG A 952 -49.27 -85.68 -23.10
CA ARG A 952 -48.69 -86.00 -21.77
C ARG A 952 -47.56 -87.06 -21.61
N ARG A 953 -46.52 -86.56 -20.93
CA ARG A 953 -45.69 -87.17 -19.85
C ARG A 953 -44.46 -88.01 -20.24
N ARG A 954 -43.53 -87.98 -19.27
CA ARG A 954 -42.19 -88.60 -19.20
C ARG A 954 -41.13 -87.84 -20.01
N LYS A 955 -39.97 -87.51 -19.44
CA LYS A 955 -38.90 -88.35 -18.82
C LYS A 955 -38.16 -89.19 -19.87
N GLY A 956 -37.17 -88.57 -20.48
CA GLY A 956 -35.98 -89.20 -21.05
C GLY A 956 -34.84 -88.17 -21.00
N GLY A 957 -33.63 -88.46 -20.53
CA GLY A 957 -33.16 -89.68 -19.87
C GLY A 957 -31.79 -90.12 -20.38
N LYS A 958 -30.83 -90.24 -19.45
CA LYS A 958 -29.69 -91.17 -19.47
C LYS A 958 -29.40 -91.88 -20.82
N ARG A 959 -28.40 -91.40 -21.55
CA ARG A 959 -27.20 -92.17 -21.94
C ARG A 959 -26.14 -91.19 -22.44
N ARG A 960 -24.87 -91.26 -21.99
CA ARG A 960 -23.85 -92.29 -22.26
C ARG A 960 -23.56 -92.43 -23.76
N LYS A 961 -22.30 -92.46 -24.20
CA LYS A 961 -21.00 -92.26 -23.52
C LYS A 961 -19.92 -92.24 -24.62
N LYS A 962 -18.67 -91.92 -24.23
CA LYS A 962 -17.42 -92.37 -24.89
C LYS A 962 -17.11 -91.68 -26.24
N ASP A 963 -15.85 -91.67 -26.70
CA ASP A 963 -14.62 -92.26 -26.11
C ASP A 963 -13.40 -91.40 -26.49
N LYS A 964 -12.45 -91.24 -25.53
CA LYS A 964 -10.98 -91.13 -25.76
C LYS A 964 -10.45 -89.92 -26.56
N ASN A 965 -9.16 -89.58 -26.60
CA ASN A 965 -7.94 -89.73 -25.75
C ASN A 965 -6.94 -88.70 -26.34
N SER A 966 -5.83 -88.26 -25.75
CA SER A 966 -4.95 -88.76 -24.67
C SER A 966 -4.52 -87.54 -23.80
N ARG A 967 -4.11 -87.63 -22.52
CA ARG A 967 -2.87 -88.25 -21.97
C ARG A 967 -1.61 -87.76 -22.71
N SER A 968 -0.53 -87.30 -22.05
CA SER A 968 -0.17 -87.27 -20.62
C SER A 968 0.94 -86.20 -20.39
N ARG A 969 0.96 -85.39 -19.32
CA ARG A 969 1.45 -85.67 -17.94
C ARG A 969 2.99 -85.63 -17.82
N TYR A 970 3.48 -85.07 -16.70
CA TYR A 970 4.88 -85.04 -16.22
C TYR A 970 5.76 -83.95 -16.87
N GLU A 971 6.34 -83.03 -16.06
CA GLU A 971 7.66 -83.09 -15.36
C GLU A 971 8.83 -82.99 -16.36
N ALA A 972 9.92 -82.25 -16.10
CA ALA A 972 10.26 -81.28 -15.06
C ALA A 972 11.47 -80.43 -15.54
N ASP A 973 12.10 -79.70 -14.62
CA ASP A 973 13.42 -79.04 -14.71
C ASP A 973 13.47 -77.69 -15.46
N ASP A 974 13.55 -76.62 -14.66
CA ASP A 974 14.71 -75.71 -14.51
C ASP A 974 15.67 -75.56 -15.73
N ALA A 975 16.17 -74.36 -16.08
CA ALA A 975 16.66 -73.34 -15.15
C ALA A 975 16.82 -71.92 -15.76
N GLU A 976 17.03 -70.96 -14.86
CA GLU A 976 17.74 -69.66 -15.02
C GLU A 976 17.22 -68.58 -16.02
N ALA A 977 16.70 -67.50 -15.43
CA ALA A 977 17.06 -66.07 -15.60
C ALA A 977 17.18 -65.47 -17.04
N GLU A 978 16.67 -64.26 -17.33
CA GLU A 978 16.74 -63.02 -16.52
C GLU A 978 15.57 -62.03 -16.77
N MET A 979 15.30 -61.19 -15.75
CA MET A 979 14.87 -59.77 -15.82
C MET A 979 13.49 -59.35 -16.39
N VAL A 980 12.57 -58.99 -15.48
CA VAL A 980 11.86 -57.68 -15.32
C VAL A 980 10.98 -57.17 -16.51
N ASP A 981 9.73 -56.71 -16.33
CA ASP A 981 9.00 -56.22 -15.13
C ASP A 981 7.52 -56.65 -15.08
N ASP A 982 6.85 -56.45 -13.94
CA ASP A 982 5.46 -56.85 -13.66
C ASP A 982 4.42 -55.96 -14.39
N GLN A 983 3.27 -56.41 -14.91
CA GLN A 983 2.20 -57.33 -14.48
C GLN A 983 0.98 -56.62 -13.85
N GLU A 984 -0.17 -56.81 -14.51
CA GLU A 984 -1.54 -56.56 -14.02
C GLU A 984 -1.87 -57.59 -12.88
N GLU A 985 -3.05 -57.76 -12.29
CA GLU A 985 -4.42 -57.70 -12.82
C GLU A 985 -5.44 -57.97 -11.67
N LEU A 986 -6.75 -57.92 -11.99
CA LEU A 986 -7.89 -58.52 -11.27
C LEU A 986 -8.29 -57.88 -9.92
N GLU A 987 -9.54 -57.95 -9.46
CA GLU A 987 -10.78 -58.62 -9.94
C GLU A 987 -11.97 -57.70 -9.53
N ASP A 988 -13.17 -57.66 -10.13
CA ASP A 988 -14.09 -58.76 -10.47
C ASP A 988 -15.30 -58.22 -11.28
N GLU A 989 -16.19 -59.08 -11.79
CA GLU A 989 -17.10 -58.78 -12.91
C GLU A 989 -18.62 -58.56 -12.62
N ASP A 990 -19.24 -57.93 -13.62
CA ASP A 990 -20.51 -58.32 -14.29
C ASP A 990 -21.89 -57.74 -13.86
N ALA A 991 -22.73 -57.54 -14.89
CA ALA A 991 -24.03 -56.87 -14.81
C ALA A 991 -25.14 -57.60 -15.59
N LYS A 992 -25.96 -58.36 -14.85
CA LYS A 992 -27.38 -58.72 -15.07
C LYS A 992 -27.96 -58.60 -16.50
N MET A 993 -28.59 -59.69 -16.95
CA MET A 993 -29.80 -59.58 -17.79
C MET A 993 -30.91 -60.59 -17.46
N ASN A 994 -32.05 -60.04 -17.04
CA ASN A 994 -33.44 -60.50 -17.20
C ASN A 994 -33.93 -61.84 -16.58
N TYR A 995 -35.01 -61.76 -15.77
CA TYR A 995 -36.33 -62.41 -16.00
C TYR A 995 -37.25 -62.23 -14.78
N GLY A 996 -38.51 -61.81 -14.96
CA GLY A 996 -39.53 -61.88 -13.89
C GLY A 996 -40.71 -60.90 -13.99
N GLU A 997 -41.89 -61.42 -14.37
CA GLU A 997 -43.24 -60.81 -14.24
C GLU A 997 -44.10 -61.79 -13.36
N PRO A 998 -45.40 -61.58 -12.99
CA PRO A 998 -46.38 -60.59 -13.51
C PRO A 998 -47.36 -59.91 -12.50
N ALA A 999 -48.22 -59.05 -13.07
CA ALA A 999 -49.67 -58.87 -12.79
C ALA A 999 -50.21 -57.84 -11.76
N GLY A 1000 -51.14 -56.97 -12.23
CA GLY A 1000 -52.18 -56.34 -11.37
C GLY A 1000 -52.87 -55.04 -11.87
N GLN A 1001 -53.81 -55.11 -12.83
CA GLN A 1001 -55.09 -54.34 -12.97
C GLN A 1001 -55.13 -52.77 -12.79
N ILE A 1002 -55.94 -51.93 -13.49
CA ILE A 1002 -57.06 -52.06 -14.46
C ILE A 1002 -57.36 -50.69 -15.15
N ASN A 1003 -57.93 -50.66 -16.38
CA ASN A 1003 -58.61 -49.51 -17.09
C ASN A 1003 -57.76 -48.22 -17.38
N ASP A 1004 -58.07 -47.22 -18.23
CA ASP A 1004 -58.95 -46.90 -19.40
C ASP A 1004 -58.43 -45.54 -20.00
N GLN A 1005 -58.73 -44.99 -21.20
CA GLN A 1005 -59.21 -45.46 -22.53
C GLN A 1005 -58.90 -44.34 -23.60
N ASP A 1006 -58.86 -44.74 -24.88
CA ASP A 1006 -59.28 -44.15 -26.19
C ASP A 1006 -59.77 -42.65 -26.30
N ASP A 1007 -59.77 -41.93 -27.45
CA ASP A 1007 -59.68 -42.31 -28.89
C ASP A 1007 -59.43 -41.13 -29.92
N TYR A 1008 -59.22 -41.49 -31.20
CA TYR A 1008 -59.38 -40.79 -32.53
C TYR A 1008 -58.52 -39.60 -33.09
N ALA A 1009 -58.00 -39.86 -34.32
CA ALA A 1009 -57.96 -39.06 -35.58
C ALA A 1009 -57.31 -37.65 -35.64
N GLU A 1010 -56.31 -37.36 -36.49
CA GLU A 1010 -56.30 -37.19 -37.98
C GLU A 1010 -57.09 -35.97 -38.51
N GLN A 1011 -56.64 -35.17 -39.51
CA GLN A 1011 -55.64 -35.36 -40.58
C GLN A 1011 -55.17 -34.01 -41.21
N ASN A 1012 -53.95 -33.96 -41.81
CA ASN A 1012 -53.50 -33.21 -43.03
C ASN A 1012 -53.88 -31.72 -43.33
N ALA A 1013 -53.09 -30.88 -44.03
CA ALA A 1013 -51.67 -30.90 -44.48
C ALA A 1013 -51.23 -29.54 -45.12
N GLN A 1014 -49.94 -29.43 -45.47
CA GLN A 1014 -49.28 -28.61 -46.52
C GLN A 1014 -48.80 -27.14 -46.28
N ASP A 1015 -47.54 -26.97 -46.73
CA ASP A 1015 -46.64 -25.82 -46.99
C ASP A 1015 -47.07 -24.98 -48.24
N PRO A 1016 -46.36 -23.92 -48.74
CA PRO A 1016 -45.19 -23.18 -48.21
C PRO A 1016 -45.14 -21.62 -48.47
N LEU A 1017 -44.07 -20.99 -47.96
CA LEU A 1017 -43.25 -19.87 -48.54
C LEU A 1017 -43.86 -18.63 -49.26
N ALA A 1018 -43.56 -17.45 -48.67
CA ALA A 1018 -42.79 -16.32 -49.25
C ALA A 1018 -43.44 -14.96 -49.67
N ALA A 1019 -42.68 -13.90 -49.35
CA ALA A 1019 -42.48 -12.60 -50.05
C ALA A 1019 -43.28 -11.33 -49.65
N ALA A 1020 -42.52 -10.37 -49.07
CA ALA A 1020 -42.52 -8.91 -49.27
C ALA A 1020 -43.72 -8.01 -48.89
N GLY A 1021 -43.42 -6.89 -48.19
CA GLY A 1021 -44.01 -5.58 -48.55
C GLY A 1021 -44.41 -4.56 -47.44
N LEU A 1022 -43.43 -3.81 -46.91
CA LEU A 1022 -43.51 -2.40 -46.49
C LEU A 1022 -44.36 -1.92 -45.27
N GLU A 1023 -43.92 -0.75 -44.78
CA GLU A 1023 -44.62 0.33 -44.03
C GLU A 1023 -45.03 0.15 -42.54
N ASP A 1024 -44.04 0.47 -41.69
CA ASP A 1024 -44.00 1.64 -40.78
C ASP A 1024 -44.77 1.76 -39.44
N SER A 1025 -44.05 2.41 -38.51
CA SER A 1025 -44.45 3.22 -37.34
C SER A 1025 -44.77 2.59 -35.97
N ASP A 1026 -43.78 2.81 -35.09
CA ASP A 1026 -43.87 3.44 -33.75
C ASP A 1026 -44.31 2.66 -32.48
N ALA A 1027 -43.39 2.72 -31.49
CA ALA A 1027 -43.58 2.97 -30.06
C ALA A 1027 -44.27 1.91 -29.14
N GLU A 1028 -43.86 1.73 -27.87
CA GLU A 1028 -42.55 1.92 -27.20
C GLU A 1028 -42.55 1.19 -25.82
N GLU A 1029 -41.39 1.17 -25.16
CA GLU A 1029 -41.15 0.86 -23.72
C GLU A 1029 -41.34 -0.59 -23.18
N GLU A 1030 -40.70 -0.81 -22.02
CA GLU A 1030 -40.36 -2.12 -21.45
C GLU A 1030 -41.19 -2.49 -20.20
N ILE A 1031 -41.05 -3.75 -19.74
CA ILE A 1031 -41.54 -4.23 -18.44
C ILE A 1031 -40.38 -4.79 -17.63
N VAL A 1032 -40.19 -4.29 -16.40
CA VAL A 1032 -39.42 -4.97 -15.34
C VAL A 1032 -40.15 -4.83 -14.00
N PRO A 1033 -40.34 -5.95 -13.28
CA PRO A 1033 -40.09 -5.92 -11.83
C PRO A 1033 -39.25 -7.11 -11.35
N GLY A 1034 -38.25 -6.84 -10.50
CA GLY A 1034 -37.46 -7.87 -9.82
C GLY A 1034 -38.15 -8.42 -8.56
N SER A 1035 -37.68 -9.59 -8.08
CA SER A 1035 -38.28 -10.32 -6.94
C SER A 1035 -37.28 -10.62 -5.81
N THR A 1036 -37.77 -11.18 -4.70
CA THR A 1036 -37.09 -11.19 -3.39
C THR A 1036 -36.47 -12.53 -2.97
N ALA A 1037 -35.23 -12.47 -2.45
CA ALA A 1037 -34.59 -13.28 -1.39
C ALA A 1037 -35.11 -14.69 -0.99
N SER A 1038 -34.21 -15.68 -0.79
CA SER A 1038 -33.89 -16.22 0.56
C SER A 1038 -32.88 -17.42 0.66
N ARG A 1039 -31.97 -17.28 1.65
CA ARG A 1039 -31.28 -18.23 2.59
C ARG A 1039 -31.18 -19.78 2.44
N GLN A 1040 -30.05 -20.27 3.02
CA GLN A 1040 -29.74 -21.58 3.68
C GLN A 1040 -29.26 -22.77 2.79
N ARG A 1041 -28.07 -23.37 3.03
CA ARG A 1041 -27.65 -24.44 4.01
C ARG A 1041 -28.32 -25.80 3.74
N ARG A 1042 -27.70 -27.00 3.80
CA ARG A 1042 -26.41 -27.60 4.28
C ARG A 1042 -26.23 -28.98 3.53
N ALA A 1043 -25.20 -29.85 3.61
CA ALA A 1043 -23.79 -29.91 4.09
C ALA A 1043 -23.14 -31.27 3.68
N TRP A 1044 -21.85 -31.49 4.02
CA TRP A 1044 -21.15 -32.80 4.22
C TRP A 1044 -20.76 -33.63 2.97
N SER A 1045 -19.66 -34.40 2.96
CA SER A 1045 -18.55 -34.60 3.94
C SER A 1045 -17.27 -35.21 3.33
N GLU A 1046 -16.18 -35.22 4.14
CA GLU A 1046 -15.03 -36.15 4.17
C GLU A 1046 -13.96 -36.19 3.04
N SER A 1047 -12.71 -36.67 3.28
CA SER A 1047 -11.78 -36.58 4.46
C SER A 1047 -10.38 -37.13 4.06
N ASP A 1048 -9.29 -37.01 4.84
CA ASP A 1048 -9.01 -36.13 6.00
C ASP A 1048 -7.98 -35.02 5.65
N ASP A 1049 -6.65 -35.04 5.82
CA ASP A 1049 -5.59 -35.85 6.49
C ASP A 1049 -4.42 -34.87 6.80
N GLU A 1050 -3.40 -35.08 7.66
CA GLU A 1050 -2.99 -36.18 8.56
C GLU A 1050 -2.66 -35.59 9.98
N GLU A 1051 -1.55 -35.98 10.64
CA GLU A 1051 -1.23 -35.69 12.06
C GLU A 1051 0.14 -34.96 12.20
N GLN A 1052 0.74 -34.60 13.36
CA GLN A 1052 0.69 -35.02 14.78
C GLN A 1052 0.73 -33.77 15.69
N LEU A 1053 -0.08 -33.60 16.75
CA LEU A 1053 -0.20 -34.36 18.02
C LEU A 1053 0.96 -34.18 19.02
N GLU A 1054 0.75 -33.35 20.06
CA GLU A 1054 1.02 -33.73 21.46
C GLU A 1054 0.28 -32.85 22.50
N ARG A 1055 -0.01 -33.42 23.69
CA ARG A 1055 -0.75 -32.88 24.87
C ARG A 1055 -0.55 -33.85 26.07
N PRO A 1056 -0.97 -33.57 27.33
CA PRO A 1056 -1.88 -32.53 27.82
C PRO A 1056 -1.17 -31.41 28.63
N GLU A 1057 -1.17 -31.20 29.97
CA GLU A 1057 -1.78 -31.76 31.19
C GLU A 1057 -2.18 -30.59 32.14
N MET A 1058 -3.00 -30.83 33.18
CA MET A 1058 -3.57 -29.82 34.06
C MET A 1058 -2.71 -29.40 35.27
N ARG A 1059 -2.96 -28.18 35.77
CA ARG A 1059 -3.25 -27.92 37.20
C ARG A 1059 -3.92 -26.57 37.41
N GLY A 1060 -4.81 -26.49 38.39
CA GLY A 1060 -5.39 -25.24 38.89
C GLY A 1060 -5.43 -25.23 40.43
N SER A 1061 -5.77 -24.08 41.01
CA SER A 1061 -6.15 -23.92 42.41
C SER A 1061 -6.93 -22.62 42.61
N ASP A 1062 -7.97 -22.66 43.42
CA ASP A 1062 -8.94 -21.58 43.63
C ASP A 1062 -8.40 -20.40 44.48
N GLY A 1063 -9.13 -19.28 44.46
CA GLY A 1063 -8.79 -18.04 45.16
C GLY A 1063 -9.92 -17.00 45.16
N GLU A 1064 -11.14 -17.46 45.46
CA GLU A 1064 -12.37 -16.64 45.43
C GLU A 1064 -12.58 -15.84 46.76
N VAL A 1065 -13.74 -15.18 46.89
CA VAL A 1065 -14.43 -14.72 48.14
C VAL A 1065 -14.31 -13.22 48.52
N ARG A 1066 -15.33 -12.44 48.09
CA ARG A 1066 -16.10 -11.40 48.85
C ARG A 1066 -15.60 -9.95 49.02
N GLU A 1067 -16.47 -8.98 49.33
CA GLU A 1067 -17.90 -8.68 48.97
C GLU A 1067 -18.31 -7.30 49.56
N GLY A 1068 -19.24 -6.59 48.91
CA GLY A 1068 -19.96 -5.41 49.47
C GLY A 1068 -19.15 -4.11 49.58
N GLY A 1069 -19.76 -2.92 49.61
CA GLY A 1069 -21.15 -2.49 49.34
C GLY A 1069 -21.12 -0.97 49.04
N ARG A 1070 -21.79 -0.47 48.00
CA ARG A 1070 -23.21 -0.02 47.95
C ARG A 1070 -23.56 1.18 48.86
N GLN A 1071 -24.45 2.01 48.32
CA GLN A 1071 -25.16 3.15 48.91
C GLN A 1071 -24.45 4.52 48.95
N ASP A 1072 -25.11 5.65 48.67
CA ASP A 1072 -26.31 5.91 47.83
C ASP A 1072 -26.44 7.41 47.48
N GLU A 1073 -27.13 7.69 46.36
CA GLU A 1073 -28.08 8.80 46.05
C GLU A 1073 -27.76 10.32 46.22
N GLU A 1074 -28.42 11.11 45.34
CA GLU A 1074 -28.69 12.57 45.35
C GLU A 1074 -27.48 13.56 45.30
N GLY A 1075 -27.61 14.79 44.76
CA GLY A 1075 -28.72 15.49 44.09
C GLY A 1075 -28.33 16.93 43.68
N GLU A 1076 -29.24 17.63 42.98
CA GLU A 1076 -29.18 19.05 42.53
C GLU A 1076 -28.12 19.39 41.43
N ILE A 1077 -28.31 20.20 40.36
CA ILE A 1077 -29.31 21.20 39.84
C ILE A 1077 -28.82 22.68 39.90
N ASN A 1078 -28.98 23.41 38.78
CA ASN A 1078 -28.72 24.85 38.51
C ASN A 1078 -27.24 25.34 38.56
N ASP A 1079 -26.81 26.43 37.91
CA ASP A 1079 -27.31 27.26 36.77
C ASP A 1079 -26.14 28.08 36.16
N ASP A 1080 -26.35 28.66 34.96
CA ASP A 1080 -25.71 29.83 34.30
C ASP A 1080 -24.36 30.42 34.82
N ASP A 1081 -23.30 30.34 33.99
CA ASP A 1081 -22.61 31.48 33.31
C ASP A 1081 -21.54 30.99 32.30
#